data_AF-J3L7S9-F1
#
_entry.id   AF-J3L7S9-F1
#
_cell.length_a   1.000
_cell.length_b   1.000
_cell.length_c   1.000
_cell.angle_alpha   90.00
_cell.angle_beta   90.00
_cell.angle_gamma   90.00
#
_symmetry.space_group_name_H-M   'P 1'
#
loop_
_entity.id
_entity.type
_entity.pdbx_description
1 polymer ?
#
loop_
_entity_poly.entity_id
_entity_poly.type
_entity_poly.pdbx_seq_one_letter_code
_entity_poly.pdbx_strand_id
1 'polypeptide(L)'
;MSVPDESPTAAAERKIFSTVDRILVNIKVLIGDIWSNLKKLPKQSDHSGDTGVDEDGDAVALRHIEVNIHAEQIGAGVKRFQDAISTKHGAEEESTPSLAEQEDEPTHRPSGLHVRRLLDALDGQLLQCLLCLAIFPPNEVIKKRILIHWWIGEGIVKSADAGKECFDDLFDRGLVQPALLRGHCRRIHYFRVRPVVHNQLVDAARSFGFFGFMGQGNGNVDDPHRLFLQEGQSFDQNTRGTNNEFLSVFNLNMEYVNMHIATSRITRAMQLGRWKSSVKHHIELVEDDLLKNVVACKNLRYLSLRGISLIESIPEAIGTLAELLVLDLRACHNLEKLPGSIGSLQKLEYLDVSECFLLEEMPKEMGELSRLQVLKGFLVGSSRRKSSPCRLSDLATKMHNLRKLSITTGRQSLLYDEDELCQLANCRSLQSLTITWGGETSTETLLSLPSSLTKLDLRRAPMTNLLDMVHPSTSLGLKRLYIRGGKLRTLGQDSGWNVETLRARFLNDLECEWSELHCMFRELRFVEMWRCARLSFWPCDERGIWEKGSPSLAGRSIGVCYGVRGNNLPPWREVVHLYASNNIPAMRIFYPHHDVLEALRGTCITISLDVEVQFLPSLASEPSFAAAWVKANVQAFYPAVSFKYITVGNQVSSREMSYILPAMQNIYAALSAVGLDHIKVSTSVRRDVLGVSYPPSDGAFSSAMEQYMAPMVQFLAKIGAPLMASVFPYFTYVHNQADIDIDYALFTSPGTVVQDGVYSYQNLFDATVDALYSAMEKVGCSTVRVVVSDSGWPSAGAPAATKGNARTYIQNLINHVGKGTPKRPVPTETYIFAMFNENEKTGGEIERNFGLFEPDKSPVYPIIFS
;
A
#
# COMPACT_ATOMS: atom_id res chain seq x y z
N MET A 1 -35.98 -49.97 31.87
CA MET A 1 -36.25 -49.46 30.51
C MET A 1 -34.97 -49.61 29.71
N SER A 2 -34.91 -50.62 28.87
CA SER A 2 -33.75 -50.96 28.03
C SER A 2 -33.77 -50.14 26.75
N VAL A 3 -32.72 -49.35 26.54
CA VAL A 3 -32.45 -48.57 25.32
C VAL A 3 -32.17 -49.56 24.17
N PRO A 4 -32.70 -49.35 22.95
CA PRO A 4 -32.45 -50.26 21.84
C PRO A 4 -31.02 -50.13 21.32
N ASP A 5 -30.40 -51.30 21.10
CA ASP A 5 -29.05 -51.48 20.54
C ASP A 5 -28.95 -50.83 19.15
N GLU A 6 -27.99 -49.93 18.99
CA GLU A 6 -27.71 -49.23 17.74
C GLU A 6 -26.95 -50.15 16.77
N SER A 7 -27.42 -50.31 15.53
CA SER A 7 -26.82 -51.25 14.57
C SER A 7 -25.33 -50.95 14.32
N PRO A 8 -24.45 -51.96 14.16
CA PRO A 8 -23.00 -51.76 13.96
C PRO A 8 -22.65 -50.87 12.76
N THR A 9 -23.51 -50.86 11.74
CA THR A 9 -23.39 -50.03 10.53
C THR A 9 -23.66 -48.56 10.79
N ALA A 10 -24.67 -48.23 11.61
CA ALA A 10 -24.97 -46.84 11.97
C ALA A 10 -23.88 -46.22 12.88
N ALA A 11 -23.31 -47.03 13.78
CA ALA A 11 -22.17 -46.63 14.60
C ALA A 11 -20.90 -46.39 13.76
N ALA A 12 -20.66 -47.22 12.74
CA ALA A 12 -19.54 -47.06 11.81
C ALA A 12 -19.69 -45.80 10.92
N GLU A 13 -20.89 -45.55 10.39
CA GLU A 13 -21.18 -44.34 9.60
C GLU A 13 -21.01 -43.06 10.42
N ARG A 14 -21.57 -42.99 11.65
CA ARG A 14 -21.34 -41.84 12.54
C ARG A 14 -19.87 -41.59 12.82
N LYS A 15 -19.07 -42.66 12.96
CA LYS A 15 -17.62 -42.54 13.17
C LYS A 15 -16.90 -42.00 11.93
N ILE A 16 -17.34 -42.37 10.73
CA ILE A 16 -16.81 -41.84 9.46
C ILE A 16 -17.20 -40.36 9.32
N PHE A 17 -18.47 -39.99 9.52
CA PHE A 17 -18.93 -38.60 9.41
C PHE A 17 -18.28 -37.69 10.46
N SER A 18 -18.17 -38.15 11.71
CA SER A 18 -17.41 -37.45 12.76
C SER A 18 -15.94 -37.23 12.37
N THR A 19 -15.32 -38.21 11.71
CA THR A 19 -13.94 -38.09 11.22
C THR A 19 -13.84 -37.08 10.08
N VAL A 20 -14.81 -37.09 9.16
CA VAL A 20 -14.89 -36.15 8.03
C VAL A 20 -15.13 -34.71 8.51
N ASP A 21 -16.04 -34.49 9.45
CA ASP A 21 -16.27 -33.16 10.04
C ASP A 21 -15.03 -32.62 10.73
N ARG A 22 -14.31 -33.48 11.46
CA ARG A 22 -13.04 -33.11 12.08
C ARG A 22 -11.98 -32.73 11.05
N ILE A 23 -11.91 -33.46 9.93
CA ILE A 23 -11.00 -33.12 8.81
C ILE A 23 -11.40 -31.78 8.18
N LEU A 24 -12.68 -31.50 7.99
CA LEU A 24 -13.16 -30.25 7.40
C LEU A 24 -12.92 -29.03 8.30
N VAL A 25 -13.08 -29.19 9.61
CA VAL A 25 -12.69 -28.17 10.60
C VAL A 25 -11.19 -27.91 10.52
N ASN A 26 -10.37 -28.96 10.46
CA ASN A 26 -8.92 -28.81 10.33
C ASN A 26 -8.51 -28.12 9.01
N ILE A 27 -9.20 -28.38 7.89
CA ILE A 27 -8.95 -27.70 6.62
C ILE A 27 -9.35 -26.21 6.72
N LYS A 28 -10.48 -25.86 7.37
CA LYS A 28 -10.86 -24.46 7.60
C LYS A 28 -9.86 -23.72 8.48
N VAL A 29 -9.35 -24.37 9.51
CA VAL A 29 -8.26 -23.85 10.36
C VAL A 29 -7.00 -23.66 9.52
N LEU A 30 -6.62 -24.64 8.69
CA LEU A 30 -5.45 -24.55 7.80
C LEU A 30 -5.58 -23.40 6.79
N ILE A 31 -6.77 -23.15 6.23
CA ILE A 31 -7.04 -21.99 5.36
C ILE A 31 -6.89 -20.68 6.15
N GLY A 32 -7.46 -20.62 7.35
CA GLY A 32 -7.29 -19.48 8.26
C GLY A 32 -5.83 -19.22 8.61
N ASP A 33 -5.06 -20.28 8.84
CA ASP A 33 -3.63 -20.24 9.12
C ASP A 33 -2.83 -19.84 7.88
N ILE A 34 -3.20 -20.29 6.68
CA ILE A 34 -2.59 -19.84 5.42
C ILE A 34 -2.82 -18.34 5.23
N TRP A 35 -4.03 -17.83 5.49
CA TRP A 35 -4.34 -16.40 5.45
C TRP A 35 -3.60 -15.61 6.54
N SER A 36 -3.48 -16.18 7.74
CA SER A 36 -2.71 -15.63 8.86
C SER A 36 -1.21 -15.59 8.56
N ASN A 37 -0.67 -16.66 7.96
CA ASN A 37 0.73 -16.80 7.60
C ASN A 37 1.09 -15.93 6.38
N LEU A 38 0.18 -15.78 5.41
CA LEU A 38 0.30 -14.80 4.33
C LEU A 38 0.46 -13.37 4.85
N LYS A 39 -0.27 -13.03 5.91
CA LYS A 39 -0.16 -11.75 6.61
C LYS A 39 1.13 -11.64 7.44
N LYS A 40 1.75 -12.76 7.81
CA LYS A 40 2.97 -12.84 8.63
C LYS A 40 4.27 -13.05 7.85
N LEU A 41 4.23 -13.28 6.53
CA LEU A 41 5.42 -13.58 5.73
C LEU A 41 6.48 -12.47 5.85
N PRO A 42 7.69 -12.77 6.38
CA PRO A 42 8.81 -11.84 6.38
C PRO A 42 9.39 -11.73 4.97
N LYS A 43 9.68 -10.50 4.51
CA LYS A 43 10.51 -10.29 3.32
C LYS A 43 11.97 -10.54 3.71
N GLN A 44 12.42 -11.78 3.66
CA GLN A 44 13.79 -12.14 4.04
C GLN A 44 14.82 -11.75 2.97
N SER A 45 15.97 -11.30 3.46
CA SER A 45 17.20 -10.95 2.74
C SER A 45 18.18 -12.13 2.68
N ASP A 46 19.07 -12.02 1.69
CA ASP A 46 20.43 -12.55 1.54
C ASP A 46 20.65 -14.05 1.37
N HIS A 47 21.04 -14.45 0.15
CA HIS A 47 22.40 -14.89 -0.18
C HIS A 47 22.74 -14.56 -1.65
N SER A 48 23.88 -13.87 -1.83
CA SER A 48 24.74 -13.75 -3.02
C SER A 48 24.14 -14.04 -4.41
N GLY A 49 24.03 -13.00 -5.25
CA GLY A 49 23.83 -13.17 -6.69
C GLY A 49 23.08 -12.00 -7.31
N ASP A 50 23.85 -11.07 -7.88
CA ASP A 50 23.41 -10.02 -8.80
C ASP A 50 22.32 -10.52 -9.78
N THR A 51 21.07 -10.06 -9.66
CA THR A 51 20.13 -9.91 -10.78
C THR A 51 19.04 -8.90 -10.42
N GLY A 52 18.97 -7.82 -11.19
CA GLY A 52 17.92 -6.83 -11.10
C GLY A 52 16.56 -7.43 -11.46
N VAL A 53 15.52 -7.11 -10.68
CA VAL A 53 14.13 -7.29 -11.11
C VAL A 53 13.45 -5.92 -11.05
N ASP A 54 13.18 -5.43 -12.25
CA ASP A 54 12.79 -4.07 -12.55
C ASP A 54 11.26 -3.93 -12.79
N GLU A 55 10.79 -2.69 -12.60
CA GLU A 55 9.59 -2.02 -13.15
C GLU A 55 8.16 -2.48 -12.85
N ASP A 56 7.89 -3.77 -12.65
CA ASP A 56 6.59 -4.23 -12.13
C ASP A 56 6.87 -4.86 -10.76
N GLY A 57 6.81 -4.07 -9.69
CA GLY A 57 6.95 -4.53 -8.30
C GLY A 57 5.81 -5.46 -7.84
N ASP A 58 5.50 -6.45 -8.66
CA ASP A 58 4.39 -7.37 -8.63
C ASP A 58 4.83 -8.74 -8.09
N ALA A 59 6.10 -9.02 -7.79
CA ALA A 59 6.48 -10.34 -7.26
C ALA A 59 5.82 -10.64 -5.88
N VAL A 60 5.68 -9.61 -5.02
CA VAL A 60 4.99 -9.74 -3.73
C VAL A 60 3.47 -9.76 -3.92
N ALA A 61 2.93 -8.94 -4.83
CA ALA A 61 1.50 -8.95 -5.15
C ALA A 61 1.07 -10.26 -5.82
N LEU A 62 1.87 -10.83 -6.73
CA LEU A 62 1.63 -12.08 -7.44
C LEU A 62 1.71 -13.30 -6.52
N ARG A 63 2.67 -13.37 -5.60
CA ARG A 63 2.72 -14.45 -4.59
C ARG A 63 1.54 -14.35 -3.60
N HIS A 64 1.15 -13.14 -3.22
CA HIS A 64 -0.04 -12.92 -2.39
C HIS A 64 -1.33 -13.28 -3.14
N ILE A 65 -1.39 -13.01 -4.44
CA ILE A 65 -2.49 -13.39 -5.35
C ILE A 65 -2.57 -14.92 -5.54
N GLU A 66 -1.46 -15.60 -5.83
CA GLU A 66 -1.43 -17.05 -6.05
C GLU A 66 -1.95 -17.80 -4.81
N VAL A 67 -1.51 -17.41 -3.61
CA VAL A 67 -1.92 -18.07 -2.37
C VAL A 67 -3.36 -17.70 -1.98
N ASN A 68 -3.82 -16.46 -2.20
CA ASN A 68 -5.23 -16.10 -1.96
C ASN A 68 -6.18 -16.86 -2.89
N ILE A 69 -5.86 -17.00 -4.18
CA ILE A 69 -6.69 -17.74 -5.15
C ILE A 69 -6.82 -19.22 -4.75
N HIS A 70 -5.70 -19.87 -4.39
CA HIS A 70 -5.76 -21.27 -3.95
C HIS A 70 -6.52 -21.44 -2.65
N ALA A 71 -6.37 -20.51 -1.70
CA ALA A 71 -7.11 -20.56 -0.45
C ALA A 71 -8.62 -20.35 -0.64
N GLU A 72 -9.04 -19.46 -1.56
CA GLU A 72 -10.45 -19.28 -1.93
C GLU A 72 -11.02 -20.52 -2.65
N GLN A 73 -10.26 -21.14 -3.56
CA GLN A 73 -10.66 -22.37 -4.27
C GLN A 73 -10.86 -23.54 -3.31
N ILE A 74 -9.95 -23.72 -2.34
CA ILE A 74 -10.07 -24.77 -1.31
C ILE A 74 -11.28 -24.47 -0.42
N GLY A 75 -11.49 -23.21 -0.02
CA GLY A 75 -12.65 -22.80 0.77
C GLY A 75 -13.99 -23.10 0.07
N ALA A 76 -14.09 -22.81 -1.23
CA ALA A 76 -15.27 -23.11 -2.03
C ALA A 76 -15.50 -24.63 -2.19
N GLY A 77 -14.44 -25.42 -2.36
CA GLY A 77 -14.52 -26.87 -2.42
C GLY A 77 -14.98 -27.50 -1.10
N VAL A 78 -14.46 -27.01 0.03
CA VAL A 78 -14.89 -27.43 1.38
C VAL A 78 -16.37 -27.13 1.62
N LYS A 79 -16.85 -25.96 1.19
CA LYS A 79 -18.26 -25.59 1.32
C LYS A 79 -19.17 -26.54 0.51
N ARG A 80 -18.85 -26.80 -0.76
CA ARG A 80 -19.61 -27.75 -1.60
C ARG A 80 -19.65 -29.16 -1.02
N PHE A 81 -18.55 -29.60 -0.41
CA PHE A 81 -18.47 -30.92 0.22
C PHE A 81 -19.29 -30.98 1.51
N GLN A 82 -19.31 -29.90 2.31
CA GLN A 82 -20.18 -29.76 3.49
C GLN A 82 -21.67 -29.76 3.12
N ASP A 83 -22.01 -29.06 2.04
CA ASP A 83 -23.39 -29.03 1.53
C ASP A 83 -23.81 -30.45 1.09
N ALA A 84 -22.95 -31.19 0.39
CA ALA A 84 -23.20 -32.57 -0.02
C ALA A 84 -23.34 -33.57 1.15
N ILE A 85 -22.58 -33.38 2.24
CA ILE A 85 -22.70 -34.20 3.46
C ILE A 85 -24.00 -33.90 4.20
N SER A 86 -24.37 -32.63 4.30
CA SER A 86 -25.62 -32.19 4.95
C SER A 86 -26.85 -32.72 4.21
N THR A 87 -26.76 -32.83 2.88
CA THR A 87 -27.81 -33.42 2.03
C THR A 87 -27.96 -34.94 2.23
N LYS A 88 -26.96 -35.62 2.81
CA LYS A 88 -26.98 -37.07 3.07
C LYS A 88 -27.61 -37.45 4.42
N HIS A 89 -27.92 -36.47 5.29
CA HIS A 89 -28.56 -36.66 6.60
C HIS A 89 -30.09 -36.52 6.60
N GLY A 90 -30.71 -36.27 5.43
CA GLY A 90 -32.15 -36.25 5.29
C GLY A 90 -32.54 -36.71 3.89
N ALA A 91 -32.98 -37.95 3.77
CA ALA A 91 -33.66 -38.42 2.57
C ALA A 91 -34.89 -39.22 3.01
N GLU A 92 -36.06 -38.58 2.95
CA GLU A 92 -37.33 -39.20 2.57
C GLU A 92 -38.15 -38.12 1.82
N GLU A 93 -38.35 -38.37 0.51
CA GLU A 93 -39.43 -37.99 -0.45
C GLU A 93 -40.13 -36.61 -0.31
N GLU A 94 -40.42 -35.81 -1.34
CA GLU A 94 -40.43 -35.93 -2.80
C GLU A 94 -40.63 -34.50 -3.39
N SER A 95 -40.45 -34.37 -4.71
CA SER A 95 -40.81 -33.25 -5.61
C SER A 95 -39.85 -32.05 -5.75
N THR A 96 -39.23 -31.99 -6.94
CA THR A 96 -38.75 -30.73 -7.56
C THR A 96 -39.98 -29.86 -7.87
N PRO A 97 -39.97 -28.55 -7.54
CA PRO A 97 -39.35 -27.60 -8.47
C PRO A 97 -38.63 -26.39 -7.82
N SER A 98 -37.77 -25.78 -8.64
CA SER A 98 -37.23 -24.42 -8.59
C SER A 98 -37.68 -23.48 -7.46
N LEU A 99 -36.74 -22.83 -6.77
CA LEU A 99 -36.84 -21.48 -6.18
C LEU A 99 -35.41 -21.06 -5.78
N ALA A 100 -34.82 -20.10 -6.49
CA ALA A 100 -34.72 -18.71 -6.04
C ALA A 100 -33.61 -18.51 -4.99
N GLU A 101 -32.43 -18.13 -5.47
CA GLU A 101 -31.44 -17.42 -4.69
C GLU A 101 -32.03 -16.07 -4.27
N GLN A 102 -32.16 -15.84 -2.95
CA GLN A 102 -32.22 -14.49 -2.39
C GLN A 102 -30.95 -14.26 -1.57
N GLU A 103 -30.03 -13.55 -2.22
CA GLU A 103 -28.94 -12.80 -1.60
C GLU A 103 -29.31 -11.31 -1.70
N ASP A 104 -29.31 -10.61 -0.57
CA ASP A 104 -29.32 -9.15 -0.52
C ASP A 104 -27.89 -8.66 -0.32
N GLU A 105 -27.26 -8.17 -1.41
CA GLU A 105 -27.03 -6.73 -1.61
C GLU A 105 -26.50 -6.43 -3.04
N PRO A 106 -26.78 -5.24 -3.60
CA PRO A 106 -27.04 -5.04 -5.02
C PRO A 106 -25.76 -4.68 -5.81
N THR A 107 -25.51 -5.20 -7.01
CA THR A 107 -26.22 -4.86 -8.26
C THR A 107 -25.82 -5.88 -9.35
N HIS A 108 -26.83 -6.40 -10.06
CA HIS A 108 -26.79 -7.21 -11.28
C HIS A 108 -25.82 -8.41 -11.36
N ARG A 109 -26.31 -9.58 -10.94
CA ARG A 109 -25.79 -10.88 -11.42
C ARG A 109 -26.28 -11.14 -12.85
N PRO A 110 -25.40 -11.28 -13.84
CA PRO A 110 -25.79 -11.86 -15.11
C PRO A 110 -25.93 -13.38 -14.92
N SER A 111 -27.15 -13.91 -15.02
CA SER A 111 -27.38 -15.35 -15.18
C SER A 111 -26.65 -15.87 -16.43
N GLY A 112 -26.36 -17.17 -16.55
CA GLY A 112 -25.72 -17.73 -17.76
C GLY A 112 -26.45 -17.36 -19.06
N LEU A 113 -27.77 -17.20 -18.98
CA LEU A 113 -28.64 -16.71 -20.06
C LEU A 113 -28.37 -15.23 -20.40
N HIS A 114 -28.07 -14.41 -19.40
CA HIS A 114 -27.71 -12.99 -19.56
C HIS A 114 -26.35 -12.84 -20.23
N VAL A 115 -25.36 -13.68 -19.90
CA VAL A 115 -24.06 -13.69 -20.58
C VAL A 115 -24.22 -14.06 -22.06
N ARG A 116 -25.05 -15.05 -22.39
CA ARG A 116 -25.31 -15.42 -23.79
C ARG A 116 -25.98 -14.29 -24.57
N ARG A 117 -26.99 -13.64 -24.00
CA ARG A 117 -27.62 -12.45 -24.60
C ARG A 117 -26.65 -11.28 -24.78
N LEU A 118 -25.72 -11.09 -23.84
CA LEU A 118 -24.66 -10.09 -23.97
C LEU A 118 -23.74 -10.44 -25.14
N LEU A 119 -23.34 -11.71 -25.30
CA LEU A 119 -22.52 -12.17 -26.42
C LEU A 119 -23.21 -11.92 -27.77
N ASP A 120 -24.51 -12.22 -27.86
CA ASP A 120 -25.31 -12.01 -29.07
C ASP A 120 -25.51 -10.52 -29.40
N ALA A 121 -25.35 -9.63 -28.41
CA ALA A 121 -25.49 -8.18 -28.54
C ALA A 121 -24.17 -7.43 -28.80
N LEU A 122 -23.03 -8.12 -28.81
CA LEU A 122 -21.73 -7.50 -29.14
C LEU A 122 -21.60 -7.30 -30.64
N ASP A 123 -20.99 -6.20 -31.05
CA ASP A 123 -20.55 -6.06 -32.43
C ASP A 123 -19.43 -7.07 -32.76
N GLY A 124 -19.19 -7.29 -34.05
CA GLY A 124 -18.22 -8.28 -34.51
C GLY A 124 -16.79 -8.02 -34.00
N GLN A 125 -16.41 -6.77 -33.72
CA GLN A 125 -15.07 -6.43 -33.24
C GLN A 125 -14.92 -6.78 -31.75
N LEU A 126 -15.86 -6.35 -30.92
CA LEU A 126 -15.89 -6.65 -29.48
C LEU A 126 -16.05 -8.14 -29.22
N LEU A 127 -16.85 -8.84 -30.03
CA LEU A 127 -17.00 -10.29 -29.95
C LEU A 127 -15.66 -10.98 -30.22
N GLN A 128 -14.95 -10.62 -31.29
CA GLN A 128 -13.62 -11.19 -31.56
C GLN A 128 -12.62 -10.88 -30.43
N CYS A 129 -12.60 -9.64 -29.92
CA CYS A 129 -11.79 -9.26 -28.77
C CYS A 129 -12.06 -10.16 -27.55
N LEU A 130 -13.32 -10.40 -27.26
CA LEU A 130 -13.75 -11.19 -26.11
C LEU A 130 -13.49 -12.69 -26.29
N LEU A 131 -13.66 -13.25 -27.50
CA LEU A 131 -13.38 -14.65 -27.80
C LEU A 131 -11.89 -15.00 -27.62
N CYS A 132 -10.98 -14.05 -27.82
CA CYS A 132 -9.56 -14.22 -27.46
C CYS A 132 -9.35 -14.59 -26.00
N LEU A 133 -10.28 -14.25 -25.09
CA LEU A 133 -10.15 -14.57 -23.67
C LEU A 133 -10.46 -16.03 -23.32
N ALA A 134 -11.10 -16.77 -24.22
CA ALA A 134 -11.53 -18.15 -23.99
C ALA A 134 -10.35 -19.14 -23.84
N ILE A 135 -9.16 -18.75 -24.26
CA ILE A 135 -7.95 -19.60 -24.21
C ILE A 135 -7.29 -19.59 -22.83
N PHE A 136 -7.55 -18.57 -22.03
CA PHE A 136 -6.87 -18.41 -20.74
C PHE A 136 -7.61 -19.21 -19.67
N PRO A 137 -6.91 -19.92 -18.77
CA PRO A 137 -7.56 -20.64 -17.69
C PRO A 137 -8.52 -19.75 -16.87
N PRO A 138 -9.63 -20.31 -16.37
CA PRO A 138 -10.62 -19.54 -15.63
C PRO A 138 -10.00 -18.93 -14.36
N ASN A 139 -10.36 -17.68 -14.07
CA ASN A 139 -9.86 -16.90 -12.93
C ASN A 139 -8.35 -16.57 -12.92
N GLU A 140 -7.62 -16.82 -14.02
CA GLU A 140 -6.21 -16.46 -14.11
C GLU A 140 -6.02 -14.93 -14.26
N VAL A 141 -4.92 -14.41 -13.71
CA VAL A 141 -4.57 -12.98 -13.83
C VAL A 141 -3.88 -12.71 -15.16
N ILE A 142 -4.53 -11.93 -16.01
CA ILE A 142 -4.06 -11.59 -17.34
C ILE A 142 -3.64 -10.13 -17.38
N LYS A 143 -2.53 -9.84 -18.05
CA LYS A 143 -2.06 -8.46 -18.26
C LYS A 143 -2.75 -7.86 -19.49
N LYS A 144 -3.51 -6.77 -19.30
CA LYS A 144 -4.30 -6.06 -20.34
C LYS A 144 -3.50 -5.82 -21.63
N ARG A 145 -2.22 -5.45 -21.50
CA ARG A 145 -1.36 -5.11 -22.64
C ARG A 145 -1.14 -6.26 -23.61
N ILE A 146 -0.95 -7.47 -23.11
CA ILE A 146 -0.60 -8.62 -23.96
C ILE A 146 -1.79 -8.95 -24.87
N LEU A 147 -2.99 -8.88 -24.30
CA LEU A 147 -4.23 -9.03 -25.04
C LEU A 147 -4.39 -7.95 -26.13
N ILE A 148 -4.17 -6.67 -25.79
CA ILE A 148 -4.27 -5.58 -26.77
C ILE A 148 -3.24 -5.74 -27.90
N HIS A 149 -2.00 -6.12 -27.59
CA HIS A 149 -0.98 -6.34 -28.62
C HIS A 149 -1.36 -7.51 -29.54
N TRP A 150 -1.94 -8.57 -28.98
CA TRP A 150 -2.46 -9.67 -29.77
C TRP A 150 -3.61 -9.22 -30.69
N TRP A 151 -4.57 -8.44 -30.19
CA TRP A 151 -5.65 -7.86 -31.01
C TRP A 151 -5.14 -6.96 -32.14
N ILE A 152 -4.10 -6.17 -31.89
CA ILE A 152 -3.42 -5.37 -32.91
C ILE A 152 -2.75 -6.28 -33.96
N GLY A 153 -2.07 -7.32 -33.50
CA GLY A 153 -1.39 -8.31 -34.34
C GLY A 153 -2.34 -8.95 -35.35
N GLU A 154 -3.50 -9.42 -34.88
CA GLU A 154 -4.51 -10.00 -35.77
C GLU A 154 -5.22 -8.98 -36.66
N GLY A 155 -5.20 -7.71 -36.26
CA GLY A 155 -5.93 -6.62 -36.90
C GLY A 155 -7.39 -6.50 -36.46
N ILE A 156 -7.75 -7.09 -35.31
CA ILE A 156 -9.06 -6.90 -34.68
C ILE A 156 -9.23 -5.43 -34.30
N VAL A 157 -8.19 -4.82 -33.73
CA VAL A 157 -8.15 -3.38 -33.41
C VAL A 157 -7.03 -2.68 -34.18
N LYS A 158 -7.24 -1.41 -34.52
CA LYS A 158 -6.32 -0.64 -35.36
C LYS A 158 -5.14 -0.03 -34.60
N SER A 159 -5.27 0.15 -33.29
CA SER A 159 -4.25 0.80 -32.46
C SER A 159 -4.38 0.39 -30.99
N ALA A 160 -3.35 0.72 -30.20
CA ALA A 160 -3.37 0.49 -28.75
C ALA A 160 -4.44 1.31 -28.02
N ASP A 161 -4.87 2.45 -28.57
CA ASP A 161 -5.93 3.27 -27.99
C ASP A 161 -7.31 2.65 -28.28
N ALA A 162 -7.57 2.23 -29.52
CA ALA A 162 -8.79 1.49 -29.87
C ALA A 162 -8.91 0.17 -29.06
N GLY A 163 -7.78 -0.52 -28.85
CA GLY A 163 -7.76 -1.71 -27.98
C GLY A 163 -8.04 -1.41 -26.50
N LYS A 164 -7.67 -0.22 -26.00
CA LYS A 164 -8.04 0.18 -24.63
C LYS A 164 -9.54 0.46 -24.54
N GLU A 165 -10.11 1.15 -25.51
CA GLU A 165 -11.54 1.44 -25.60
C GLU A 165 -12.37 0.16 -25.65
N CYS A 166 -12.00 -0.79 -26.52
CA CYS A 166 -12.65 -2.10 -26.58
C CYS A 166 -12.59 -2.82 -25.23
N PHE A 167 -11.43 -2.84 -24.57
CA PHE A 167 -11.30 -3.45 -23.25
C PHE A 167 -12.15 -2.76 -22.19
N ASP A 168 -12.20 -1.43 -22.21
CA ASP A 168 -12.95 -0.64 -21.24
C ASP A 168 -14.46 -0.88 -21.42
N ASP A 169 -14.97 -1.04 -22.65
CA ASP A 169 -16.36 -1.47 -22.90
C ASP A 169 -16.64 -2.90 -22.37
N LEU A 170 -15.73 -3.86 -22.62
CA LEU A 170 -15.87 -5.21 -22.04
C LEU A 170 -15.89 -5.20 -20.51
N PHE A 171 -15.14 -4.27 -19.90
CA PHE A 171 -15.13 -4.07 -18.46
C PHE A 171 -16.44 -3.44 -17.96
N ASP A 172 -16.92 -2.38 -18.60
CA ASP A 172 -18.17 -1.69 -18.23
C ASP A 172 -19.39 -2.61 -18.37
N ARG A 173 -19.36 -3.57 -19.30
CA ARG A 173 -20.37 -4.65 -19.45
C ARG A 173 -20.23 -5.79 -18.45
N GLY A 174 -19.24 -5.75 -17.56
CA GLY A 174 -19.02 -6.77 -16.52
C GLY A 174 -18.52 -8.12 -17.03
N LEU A 175 -18.01 -8.20 -18.26
CA LEU A 175 -17.49 -9.43 -18.86
C LEU A 175 -16.06 -9.75 -18.38
N VAL A 176 -15.31 -8.72 -18.01
CA VAL A 176 -14.00 -8.83 -17.36
C VAL A 176 -14.00 -8.10 -16.03
N GLN A 177 -13.24 -8.59 -15.06
CA GLN A 177 -13.14 -7.97 -13.73
C GLN A 177 -11.70 -7.53 -13.44
N PRO A 178 -11.49 -6.45 -12.67
CA PRO A 178 -10.15 -5.99 -12.36
C PRO A 178 -9.51 -6.98 -11.39
N ALA A 179 -8.31 -7.47 -11.71
CA ALA A 179 -7.57 -8.38 -10.83
C ALA A 179 -6.94 -7.63 -9.65
N LEU A 180 -6.64 -6.34 -9.88
CA LEU A 180 -5.98 -5.40 -8.98
C LEU A 180 -6.63 -4.02 -9.19
N LEU A 181 -7.44 -3.57 -8.24
CA LEU A 181 -7.89 -2.17 -8.18
C LEU A 181 -6.75 -1.33 -7.60
N ARG A 182 -6.26 -0.36 -8.37
CA ARG A 182 -5.24 0.60 -7.92
C ARG A 182 -5.96 1.90 -7.54
N GLY A 183 -5.96 2.29 -6.27
CA GLY A 183 -6.65 3.52 -5.80
C GLY A 183 -6.29 4.78 -6.60
N HIS A 184 -5.01 4.97 -6.95
CA HIS A 184 -4.51 6.09 -7.76
C HIS A 184 -4.76 6.03 -9.26
N CYS A 185 -5.23 4.90 -9.77
CA CYS A 185 -5.25 4.66 -11.20
C CYS A 185 -6.53 3.93 -11.57
N ARG A 186 -7.52 4.69 -12.05
CA ARG A 186 -8.73 4.15 -12.67
C ARG A 186 -8.44 3.20 -13.85
N ARG A 187 -7.21 3.19 -14.38
CA ARG A 187 -6.82 2.29 -15.47
C ARG A 187 -6.51 0.89 -14.96
N ILE A 188 -7.19 -0.07 -15.54
CA ILE A 188 -7.01 -1.51 -15.28
C ILE A 188 -5.77 -1.99 -16.04
N HIS A 189 -4.80 -2.54 -15.31
CA HIS A 189 -3.60 -3.13 -15.89
C HIS A 189 -3.64 -4.67 -15.92
N TYR A 190 -4.33 -5.25 -14.95
CA TYR A 190 -4.48 -6.68 -14.76
C TYR A 190 -5.95 -6.99 -14.53
N PHE A 191 -6.43 -8.06 -15.15
CA PHE A 191 -7.84 -8.44 -15.10
C PHE A 191 -7.97 -9.96 -15.02
N ARG A 192 -9.16 -10.44 -14.67
CA ARG A 192 -9.55 -11.85 -14.68
C ARG A 192 -10.86 -11.99 -15.44
N VAL A 193 -11.12 -13.19 -15.93
CA VAL A 193 -12.43 -13.58 -16.46
C VAL A 193 -13.12 -14.46 -15.43
N ARG A 194 -14.38 -14.14 -15.11
CA ARG A 194 -15.18 -14.94 -14.17
C ARG A 194 -15.40 -16.34 -14.76
N PRO A 195 -15.34 -17.43 -13.96
CA PRO A 195 -15.55 -18.78 -14.47
C PRO A 195 -16.85 -18.98 -15.26
N VAL A 196 -17.94 -18.33 -14.83
CA VAL A 196 -19.24 -18.39 -15.53
C VAL A 196 -19.16 -17.78 -16.93
N VAL A 197 -18.49 -16.63 -17.06
CA VAL A 197 -18.27 -15.97 -18.36
C VAL A 197 -17.33 -16.82 -19.22
N HIS A 198 -16.24 -17.31 -18.64
CA HIS A 198 -15.26 -18.15 -19.32
C HIS A 198 -15.90 -19.40 -19.96
N ASN A 199 -16.76 -20.13 -19.25
CA ASN A 199 -17.39 -21.33 -19.80
C ASN A 199 -18.25 -21.00 -21.03
N GLN A 200 -19.04 -19.93 -20.97
CA GLN A 200 -19.85 -19.45 -22.10
C GLN A 200 -18.97 -19.01 -23.28
N LEU A 201 -17.81 -18.40 -23.00
CA LEU A 201 -16.85 -18.00 -24.03
C LEU A 201 -16.21 -19.19 -24.73
N VAL A 202 -15.86 -20.24 -24.00
CA VAL A 202 -15.31 -21.48 -24.60
C VAL A 202 -16.34 -22.12 -25.52
N ASP A 203 -17.60 -22.21 -25.10
CA ASP A 203 -18.67 -22.79 -25.91
C ASP A 203 -18.96 -21.92 -27.15
N ALA A 204 -19.00 -20.60 -26.98
CA ALA A 204 -19.13 -19.66 -28.11
C ALA A 204 -17.96 -19.80 -29.09
N ALA A 205 -16.73 -19.80 -28.60
CA ALA A 205 -15.54 -19.92 -29.43
C ALA A 205 -15.48 -21.24 -30.21
N ARG A 206 -15.92 -22.35 -29.61
CA ARG A 206 -16.09 -23.63 -30.31
C ARG A 206 -17.16 -23.54 -31.40
N SER A 207 -18.31 -22.95 -31.09
CA SER A 207 -19.41 -22.81 -32.06
C SER A 207 -19.05 -21.93 -33.27
N PHE A 208 -18.17 -20.94 -33.07
CA PHE A 208 -17.67 -20.06 -34.13
C PHE A 208 -16.39 -20.55 -34.81
N GLY A 209 -15.86 -21.73 -34.45
CA GLY A 209 -14.58 -22.22 -34.98
C GLY A 209 -13.39 -21.28 -34.68
N PHE A 210 -13.46 -20.53 -33.58
CA PHE A 210 -12.52 -19.43 -33.31
C PHE A 210 -11.09 -19.89 -32.95
N PHE A 211 -10.95 -21.10 -32.39
CA PHE A 211 -9.67 -21.74 -32.08
C PHE A 211 -9.69 -23.26 -32.29
N GLY A 212 -8.50 -23.85 -32.51
CA GLY A 212 -8.25 -25.29 -32.43
C GLY A 212 -7.06 -25.59 -31.49
N PHE A 213 -7.15 -26.66 -30.71
CA PHE A 213 -6.04 -27.18 -29.89
C PHE A 213 -5.36 -28.33 -30.64
N MET A 214 -4.03 -28.43 -30.61
CA MET A 214 -3.37 -29.60 -31.21
C MET A 214 -3.79 -30.89 -30.50
N GLY A 215 -3.92 -31.99 -31.25
CA GLY A 215 -4.11 -33.33 -30.67
C GLY A 215 -5.54 -33.75 -30.29
N GLN A 216 -6.58 -32.94 -30.50
CA GLN A 216 -7.95 -33.47 -30.52
C GLN A 216 -8.36 -33.84 -31.95
N GLY A 217 -8.00 -35.05 -32.35
CA GLY A 217 -8.53 -35.67 -33.55
C GLY A 217 -10.01 -35.97 -33.38
N ASN A 218 -10.87 -35.07 -33.89
CA ASN A 218 -12.08 -35.35 -34.66
C ASN A 218 -12.95 -34.09 -34.67
N GLY A 219 -13.11 -33.48 -35.83
CA GLY A 219 -14.07 -32.42 -36.01
C GLY A 219 -13.85 -31.72 -37.34
N ASN A 220 -14.74 -32.03 -38.29
CA ASN A 220 -14.87 -31.42 -39.60
C ASN A 220 -15.36 -29.96 -39.44
N VAL A 221 -14.52 -29.10 -38.85
CA VAL A 221 -14.75 -27.65 -38.71
C VAL A 221 -13.67 -26.98 -39.56
N ASP A 222 -14.09 -26.10 -40.47
CA ASP A 222 -13.21 -25.33 -41.35
C ASP A 222 -11.95 -24.84 -40.60
N ASP A 223 -10.79 -25.09 -41.21
CA ASP A 223 -9.42 -24.96 -40.69
C ASP A 223 -9.23 -23.91 -39.56
N PRO A 224 -8.73 -24.28 -38.37
CA PRO A 224 -8.59 -23.33 -37.27
C PRO A 224 -7.54 -22.26 -37.59
N HIS A 225 -7.99 -21.01 -37.76
CA HIS A 225 -7.11 -19.87 -38.03
C HIS A 225 -6.12 -19.52 -36.89
N ARG A 226 -6.21 -20.11 -35.69
CA ARG A 226 -5.34 -19.79 -34.55
C ARG A 226 -4.81 -21.06 -33.87
N LEU A 227 -3.50 -21.10 -33.66
CA LEU A 227 -2.75 -22.20 -33.04
C LEU A 227 -2.37 -21.87 -31.60
N PHE A 228 -2.63 -22.80 -30.68
CA PHE A 228 -2.28 -22.67 -29.26
C PHE A 228 -1.31 -23.78 -28.84
N LEU A 229 -0.22 -23.41 -28.16
CA LEU A 229 0.82 -24.35 -27.72
C LEU A 229 0.66 -24.67 -26.23
N GLN A 230 0.47 -25.95 -25.90
CA GLN A 230 0.22 -26.42 -24.53
C GLN A 230 0.97 -27.73 -24.21
N GLU A 231 1.50 -27.83 -22.98
CA GLU A 231 2.22 -29.02 -22.49
C GLU A 231 1.32 -30.27 -22.43
N GLY A 232 1.92 -31.44 -22.67
CA GLY A 232 1.23 -32.73 -22.66
C GLY A 232 0.59 -33.12 -23.99
N GLN A 233 0.71 -32.29 -25.03
CA GLN A 233 0.31 -32.63 -26.40
C GLN A 233 1.52 -33.19 -27.16
N SER A 234 1.46 -34.46 -27.58
CA SER A 234 2.53 -35.09 -28.36
C SER A 234 2.58 -34.48 -29.76
N PHE A 235 3.73 -33.89 -30.12
CA PHE A 235 4.02 -33.53 -31.50
C PHE A 235 4.31 -34.82 -32.26
N ASP A 236 3.32 -35.37 -32.96
CA ASP A 236 3.56 -36.51 -33.83
C ASP A 236 4.34 -35.99 -35.05
N GLN A 237 5.64 -36.33 -35.12
CA GLN A 237 6.55 -35.89 -36.18
C GLN A 237 6.10 -36.32 -37.59
N ASN A 238 5.06 -37.15 -37.69
CA ASN A 238 4.48 -37.65 -38.93
C ASN A 238 3.49 -36.68 -39.61
N THR A 239 3.07 -35.56 -39.02
CA THR A 239 2.26 -34.55 -39.71
C THR A 239 3.11 -33.60 -40.58
N ARG A 240 4.04 -34.15 -41.37
CA ARG A 240 4.83 -33.42 -42.40
C ARG A 240 3.99 -33.03 -43.65
N GLY A 241 2.67 -33.13 -43.59
CA GLY A 241 1.83 -33.18 -44.79
C GLY A 241 0.60 -32.27 -44.86
N THR A 242 0.27 -31.47 -43.85
CA THR A 242 -0.91 -30.60 -43.93
C THR A 242 -0.49 -29.12 -44.00
N ASN A 243 -0.86 -28.47 -45.12
CA ASN A 243 -0.73 -27.03 -45.37
C ASN A 243 -1.63 -26.21 -44.41
N ASN A 244 -1.47 -26.35 -43.10
CA ASN A 244 -2.32 -25.63 -42.16
C ASN A 244 -1.85 -24.17 -42.09
N GLU A 245 -2.66 -23.26 -42.62
CA GLU A 245 -2.39 -21.84 -42.60
C GLU A 245 -2.96 -21.18 -41.34
N PHE A 246 -2.08 -20.76 -40.43
CA PHE A 246 -2.49 -20.09 -39.18
C PHE A 246 -2.35 -18.57 -39.28
N LEU A 247 -3.37 -17.84 -38.86
CA LEU A 247 -3.35 -16.39 -38.67
C LEU A 247 -2.55 -16.00 -37.42
N SER A 248 -2.61 -16.81 -36.35
CA SER A 248 -1.90 -16.51 -35.09
C SER A 248 -1.42 -17.74 -34.36
N VAL A 249 -0.31 -17.59 -33.64
CA VAL A 249 0.30 -18.60 -32.77
C VAL A 249 0.44 -18.04 -31.36
N PHE A 250 -0.05 -18.75 -30.36
CA PHE A 250 -0.01 -18.31 -28.97
C PHE A 250 0.46 -19.43 -28.03
N ASN A 251 1.57 -19.19 -27.33
CA ASN A 251 2.12 -20.11 -26.33
C ASN A 251 1.38 -19.95 -24.99
N LEU A 252 0.63 -20.96 -24.57
CA LEU A 252 -0.08 -20.96 -23.29
C LEU A 252 0.82 -21.39 -22.13
N ASN A 253 1.62 -22.44 -22.31
CA ASN A 253 2.47 -22.98 -21.25
C ASN A 253 3.62 -23.89 -21.72
N MET A 254 3.97 -23.93 -23.00
CA MET A 254 5.16 -24.70 -23.43
C MET A 254 6.43 -24.10 -22.84
N GLU A 255 7.18 -24.91 -22.09
CA GLU A 255 8.51 -24.58 -21.57
C GLU A 255 9.58 -24.63 -22.66
N TYR A 256 9.47 -25.54 -23.62
CA TYR A 256 10.43 -25.74 -24.70
C TYR A 256 9.78 -25.42 -26.04
N VAL A 257 10.16 -24.29 -26.63
CA VAL A 257 9.64 -23.87 -27.93
C VAL A 257 10.61 -24.37 -29.02
N ASN A 258 10.36 -25.58 -29.53
CA ASN A 258 10.95 -26.06 -30.79
C ASN A 258 9.93 -25.82 -31.91
N MET A 259 10.33 -25.19 -33.03
CA MET A 259 9.40 -24.93 -34.13
C MET A 259 9.86 -25.59 -35.44
N HIS A 260 9.34 -26.79 -35.68
CA HIS A 260 8.95 -27.26 -37.02
C HIS A 260 7.52 -26.84 -37.42
N ILE A 261 6.90 -25.95 -36.64
CA ILE A 261 5.55 -25.44 -36.89
C ILE A 261 5.53 -24.75 -38.26
N ALA A 262 4.60 -25.17 -39.12
CA ALA A 262 4.39 -24.59 -40.44
C ALA A 262 4.06 -23.09 -40.31
N THR A 263 5.08 -22.24 -40.45
CA THR A 263 4.91 -20.79 -40.47
C THR A 263 4.29 -20.41 -41.81
N SER A 264 2.98 -20.17 -41.81
CA SER A 264 2.27 -19.77 -43.02
C SER A 264 2.55 -18.30 -43.36
N ARG A 265 2.53 -17.98 -44.65
CA ARG A 265 2.59 -16.60 -45.16
C ARG A 265 1.47 -15.71 -44.62
N ILE A 266 0.36 -16.28 -44.16
CA ILE A 266 -0.76 -15.49 -43.63
C ILE A 266 -0.58 -15.08 -42.16
N THR A 267 0.41 -15.63 -41.44
CA THR A 267 0.58 -15.40 -40.00
C THR A 267 0.80 -13.92 -39.70
N ARG A 268 -0.01 -13.38 -38.78
CA ARG A 268 0.05 -11.96 -38.36
C ARG A 268 0.44 -11.76 -36.89
N ALA A 269 0.20 -12.73 -36.01
CA ALA A 269 0.53 -12.58 -34.59
C ALA A 269 1.22 -13.81 -34.00
N MET A 270 2.32 -13.60 -33.27
CA MET A 270 3.06 -14.65 -32.58
C MET A 270 3.37 -14.22 -31.14
N GLN A 271 2.67 -14.81 -30.17
CA GLN A 271 2.98 -14.74 -28.74
C GLN A 271 3.74 -16.02 -28.38
N LEU A 272 5.06 -16.04 -28.50
CA LEU A 272 5.87 -17.23 -28.18
C LEU A 272 6.38 -17.20 -26.75
N GLY A 273 6.66 -15.99 -26.26
CA GLY A 273 7.14 -15.76 -24.91
C GLY A 273 6.06 -15.76 -23.85
N ARG A 274 6.48 -15.52 -22.61
CA ARG A 274 5.68 -15.65 -21.41
C ARG A 274 4.60 -14.57 -21.32
N TRP A 275 3.33 -14.99 -21.38
CA TRP A 275 2.19 -14.11 -21.13
C TRP A 275 1.89 -13.96 -19.62
N LYS A 276 2.13 -15.02 -18.84
CA LYS A 276 1.98 -14.98 -17.37
C LYS A 276 2.89 -13.92 -16.75
N SER A 277 2.45 -13.37 -15.63
CA SER A 277 3.25 -12.37 -14.90
C SER A 277 4.26 -13.01 -13.95
N SER A 278 4.08 -14.28 -13.59
CA SER A 278 4.97 -15.03 -12.71
C SER A 278 6.29 -15.37 -13.41
N VAL A 279 7.42 -15.18 -12.72
CA VAL A 279 8.76 -15.48 -13.26
C VAL A 279 9.08 -16.98 -13.20
N LYS A 280 8.25 -17.77 -12.51
CA LYS A 280 8.43 -19.21 -12.30
C LYS A 280 8.34 -20.04 -13.59
N HIS A 281 7.67 -19.53 -14.62
CA HIS A 281 7.57 -20.19 -15.92
C HIS A 281 8.80 -19.81 -16.74
N HIS A 282 9.71 -20.77 -16.93
CA HIS A 282 10.88 -20.63 -17.80
C HIS A 282 10.51 -21.07 -19.22
N ILE A 283 10.96 -20.34 -20.23
CA ILE A 283 10.73 -20.71 -21.64
C ILE A 283 12.10 -20.71 -22.32
N GLU A 284 12.50 -21.87 -22.81
CA GLU A 284 13.77 -22.07 -23.52
C GLU A 284 13.52 -22.27 -25.01
N LEU A 285 14.48 -21.76 -25.78
CA LEU A 285 14.61 -22.07 -27.19
C LEU A 285 15.40 -23.38 -27.35
N VAL A 286 14.82 -24.37 -28.03
CA VAL A 286 15.50 -25.66 -28.23
C VAL A 286 16.46 -25.63 -29.43
N GLU A 287 16.20 -24.79 -30.44
CA GLU A 287 16.98 -24.70 -31.67
C GLU A 287 17.01 -23.27 -32.25
N ASP A 288 18.18 -22.83 -32.77
CA ASP A 288 18.41 -21.52 -33.42
C ASP A 288 17.50 -21.23 -34.63
N ASP A 289 16.86 -22.27 -35.20
CA ASP A 289 16.04 -22.16 -36.41
C ASP A 289 14.70 -21.44 -36.19
N LEU A 290 14.28 -21.20 -34.94
CA LEU A 290 13.03 -20.47 -34.65
C LEU A 290 12.98 -19.12 -35.35
N LEU A 291 14.04 -18.31 -35.16
CA LEU A 291 14.05 -16.94 -35.66
C LEU A 291 14.10 -16.92 -37.19
N LYS A 292 14.69 -17.94 -37.83
CA LYS A 292 14.65 -18.12 -39.30
C LYS A 292 13.23 -18.36 -39.81
N ASN A 293 12.44 -19.15 -39.08
CA ASN A 293 11.05 -19.42 -39.45
C ASN A 293 10.13 -18.21 -39.18
N VAL A 294 10.38 -17.45 -38.12
CA VAL A 294 9.65 -16.22 -37.81
C VAL A 294 9.83 -15.16 -38.91
N VAL A 295 11.07 -14.94 -39.39
CA VAL A 295 11.34 -13.95 -40.45
C VAL A 295 10.76 -14.33 -41.82
N ALA A 296 10.32 -15.59 -42.01
CA ALA A 296 9.59 -16.01 -43.20
C ALA A 296 8.14 -15.46 -43.23
N CYS A 297 7.57 -15.09 -42.09
CA CYS A 297 6.20 -14.59 -41.95
C CYS A 297 6.09 -13.11 -42.34
N LYS A 298 6.09 -12.78 -43.64
CA LYS A 298 6.13 -11.37 -44.10
C LYS A 298 4.94 -10.50 -43.67
N ASN A 299 3.81 -11.11 -43.31
CA ASN A 299 2.61 -10.42 -42.82
C ASN A 299 2.58 -10.23 -41.29
N LEU A 300 3.67 -10.59 -40.59
CA LEU A 300 3.73 -10.53 -39.13
C LEU A 300 3.64 -9.08 -38.64
N ARG A 301 2.66 -8.83 -37.76
CA ARG A 301 2.37 -7.54 -37.11
C ARG A 301 2.72 -7.54 -35.62
N TYR A 302 2.64 -8.69 -34.96
CA TYR A 302 2.98 -8.85 -33.55
C TYR A 302 3.94 -10.00 -33.32
N LEU A 303 5.07 -9.72 -32.65
CA LEU A 303 6.01 -10.72 -32.17
C LEU A 303 6.36 -10.46 -30.70
N SER A 304 6.10 -11.44 -29.84
CA SER A 304 6.56 -11.43 -28.45
C SER A 304 7.43 -12.65 -28.16
N LEU A 305 8.70 -12.38 -27.84
CA LEU A 305 9.70 -13.34 -27.37
C LEU A 305 9.97 -13.15 -25.87
N ARG A 306 9.08 -12.43 -25.18
CA ARG A 306 9.25 -12.04 -23.78
C ARG A 306 9.64 -13.21 -22.89
N GLY A 307 10.76 -13.06 -22.17
CA GLY A 307 11.22 -14.05 -21.19
C GLY A 307 11.73 -15.36 -21.77
N ILE A 308 11.96 -15.43 -23.10
CA ILE A 308 12.63 -16.58 -23.71
C ILE A 308 14.14 -16.45 -23.45
N SER A 309 14.74 -17.51 -22.90
CA SER A 309 16.18 -17.63 -22.69
C SER A 309 16.89 -18.16 -23.95
N LEU A 310 18.22 -18.08 -23.96
CA LEU A 310 19.11 -18.57 -25.04
C LEU A 310 19.04 -17.79 -26.37
N ILE A 311 18.25 -16.72 -26.46
CA ILE A 311 18.31 -15.80 -27.61
C ILE A 311 19.48 -14.84 -27.42
N GLU A 312 20.63 -15.16 -28.01
CA GLU A 312 21.83 -14.31 -27.95
C GLU A 312 21.76 -13.09 -28.88
N SER A 313 21.17 -13.26 -30.08
CA SER A 313 21.02 -12.17 -31.06
C SER A 313 19.75 -12.32 -31.89
N ILE A 314 19.17 -11.18 -32.28
CA ILE A 314 18.09 -11.15 -33.26
C ILE A 314 18.71 -11.08 -34.68
N PRO A 315 18.27 -11.91 -35.65
CA PRO A 315 18.89 -11.95 -36.97
C PRO A 315 18.60 -10.67 -37.79
N GLU A 316 19.53 -10.30 -38.67
CA GLU A 316 19.37 -9.16 -39.61
C GLU A 316 18.14 -9.31 -40.54
N ALA A 317 17.66 -10.53 -40.75
CA ALA A 317 16.44 -10.76 -41.50
C ALA A 317 15.18 -10.19 -40.82
N ILE A 318 15.23 -9.79 -39.54
CA ILE A 318 14.10 -9.18 -38.84
C ILE A 318 13.60 -7.92 -39.56
N GLY A 319 14.50 -7.12 -40.13
CA GLY A 319 14.13 -5.89 -40.86
C GLY A 319 13.30 -6.14 -42.12
N THR A 320 13.17 -7.40 -42.56
CA THR A 320 12.31 -7.77 -43.69
C THR A 320 10.82 -7.84 -43.32
N LEU A 321 10.48 -7.77 -42.03
CA LEU A 321 9.10 -7.81 -41.53
C LEU A 321 8.46 -6.41 -41.60
N ALA A 322 8.21 -5.92 -42.82
CA ALA A 322 7.71 -4.57 -43.07
C ALA A 322 6.35 -4.24 -42.41
N GLU A 323 5.55 -5.27 -42.07
CA GLU A 323 4.24 -5.12 -41.41
C GLU A 323 4.32 -5.08 -39.88
N LEU A 324 5.50 -5.26 -39.27
CA LEU A 324 5.63 -5.40 -37.82
C LEU A 324 5.26 -4.10 -37.08
N LEU A 325 4.27 -4.19 -36.18
CA LEU A 325 3.76 -3.08 -35.36
C LEU A 325 4.28 -3.16 -33.92
N VAL A 326 4.41 -4.38 -33.38
CA VAL A 326 4.78 -4.63 -31.99
C VAL A 326 5.88 -5.70 -31.92
N LEU A 327 7.00 -5.34 -31.32
CA LEU A 327 8.11 -6.24 -31.00
C LEU A 327 8.40 -6.19 -29.49
N ASP A 328 8.12 -7.30 -28.79
CA ASP A 328 8.34 -7.43 -27.34
C ASP A 328 9.44 -8.47 -27.06
N LEU A 329 10.61 -7.95 -26.70
CA LEU A 329 11.82 -8.70 -26.34
C LEU A 329 12.13 -8.58 -24.84
N ARG A 330 11.16 -8.15 -24.02
CA ARG A 330 11.38 -7.91 -22.59
C ARG A 330 11.89 -9.18 -21.90
N ALA A 331 12.88 -9.02 -21.03
CA ALA A 331 13.45 -10.11 -20.22
C ALA A 331 14.04 -11.26 -21.06
N CYS A 332 14.47 -11.01 -22.30
CA CYS A 332 15.39 -11.90 -23.01
C CYS A 332 16.78 -11.75 -22.40
N HIS A 333 17.03 -12.46 -21.28
CA HIS A 333 18.20 -12.22 -20.44
C HIS A 333 19.54 -12.47 -21.13
N ASN A 334 19.57 -13.34 -22.15
CA ASN A 334 20.76 -13.68 -22.93
C ASN A 334 21.00 -12.74 -24.13
N LEU A 335 20.11 -11.78 -24.40
CA LEU A 335 20.20 -10.95 -25.61
C LEU A 335 21.37 -9.96 -25.50
N GLU A 336 22.39 -10.15 -26.33
CA GLU A 336 23.60 -9.33 -26.35
C GLU A 336 23.55 -8.21 -27.39
N LYS A 337 22.90 -8.46 -28.53
CA LYS A 337 22.92 -7.55 -29.69
C LYS A 337 21.59 -7.46 -30.40
N LEU A 338 21.25 -6.23 -30.82
CA LEU A 338 20.17 -5.94 -31.75
C LEU A 338 20.74 -5.65 -33.15
N PRO A 339 20.10 -6.15 -34.23
CA PRO A 339 20.57 -5.96 -35.59
C PRO A 339 20.31 -4.53 -36.09
N GLY A 340 21.14 -4.04 -37.02
CA GLY A 340 20.98 -2.71 -37.64
C GLY A 340 19.72 -2.61 -38.51
N SER A 341 19.34 -3.72 -39.15
CA SER A 341 18.10 -3.83 -39.93
C SER A 341 16.81 -3.52 -39.14
N ILE A 342 16.85 -3.46 -37.80
CA ILE A 342 15.70 -3.04 -36.98
C ILE A 342 15.17 -1.66 -37.43
N GLY A 343 16.05 -0.76 -37.89
CA GLY A 343 15.67 0.54 -38.44
C GLY A 343 14.80 0.47 -39.71
N SER A 344 14.73 -0.69 -40.38
CA SER A 344 13.88 -0.90 -41.56
C SER A 344 12.40 -1.12 -41.21
N LEU A 345 12.07 -1.32 -39.94
CA LEU A 345 10.70 -1.59 -39.46
C LEU A 345 9.87 -0.29 -39.37
N GLN A 346 9.58 0.31 -40.52
CA GLN A 346 8.95 1.63 -40.63
C GLN A 346 7.50 1.70 -40.09
N LYS A 347 6.86 0.56 -39.82
CA LYS A 347 5.53 0.47 -39.19
C LYS A 347 5.57 0.23 -37.67
N LEU A 348 6.74 0.01 -37.09
CA LEU A 348 6.87 -0.36 -35.68
C LEU A 348 6.41 0.77 -34.77
N GLU A 349 5.44 0.48 -33.89
CA GLU A 349 4.86 1.41 -32.93
C GLU A 349 5.33 1.12 -31.49
N TYR A 350 5.68 -0.14 -31.20
CA TYR A 350 6.08 -0.60 -29.87
C TYR A 350 7.33 -1.48 -29.94
N LEU A 351 8.36 -1.09 -29.18
CA LEU A 351 9.57 -1.86 -28.95
C LEU A 351 9.88 -1.91 -27.44
N ASP A 352 9.99 -3.11 -26.88
CA ASP A 352 10.36 -3.32 -25.48
C ASP A 352 11.56 -4.26 -25.40
N VAL A 353 12.70 -3.72 -25.00
CA VAL A 353 13.97 -4.44 -24.74
C VAL A 353 14.38 -4.27 -23.27
N SER A 354 13.41 -4.01 -22.38
CA SER A 354 13.67 -3.89 -20.94
C SER A 354 14.11 -5.23 -20.36
N GLU A 355 14.94 -5.21 -19.31
CA GLU A 355 15.43 -6.43 -18.62
C GLU A 355 16.29 -7.35 -19.50
N CYS A 356 16.81 -6.85 -20.62
CA CYS A 356 17.87 -7.48 -21.41
C CYS A 356 19.23 -7.03 -20.88
N PHE A 357 19.70 -7.67 -19.80
CA PHE A 357 20.85 -7.19 -19.03
C PHE A 357 22.21 -7.33 -19.72
N LEU A 358 22.31 -8.19 -20.74
CA LEU A 358 23.54 -8.39 -21.53
C LEU A 358 23.65 -7.45 -22.75
N LEU A 359 22.61 -6.68 -23.05
CA LEU A 359 22.64 -5.73 -24.16
C LEU A 359 23.60 -4.59 -23.82
N GLU A 360 24.59 -4.35 -24.67
CA GLU A 360 25.64 -3.33 -24.43
C GLU A 360 25.36 -2.00 -25.14
N GLU A 361 24.77 -2.03 -26.34
CA GLU A 361 24.60 -0.85 -27.18
C GLU A 361 23.29 -0.89 -28.00
N MET A 362 22.86 0.30 -28.44
CA MET A 362 21.70 0.47 -29.33
C MET A 362 22.19 0.69 -30.78
N PRO A 363 21.72 -0.08 -31.78
CA PRO A 363 22.14 0.09 -33.18
C PRO A 363 21.74 1.46 -33.71
N LYS A 364 22.62 2.12 -34.48
CA LYS A 364 22.43 3.52 -34.96
C LYS A 364 21.11 3.72 -35.69
N GLU A 365 20.77 2.74 -36.52
CA GLU A 365 19.60 2.69 -37.38
C GLU A 365 18.28 2.65 -36.59
N MET A 366 18.32 2.36 -35.29
CA MET A 366 17.14 2.47 -34.42
C MET A 366 16.52 3.88 -34.50
N GLY A 367 17.34 4.92 -34.73
CA GLY A 367 16.88 6.29 -34.96
C GLY A 367 15.92 6.46 -36.15
N GLU A 368 15.87 5.53 -37.11
CA GLU A 368 15.01 5.61 -38.29
C GLU A 368 13.55 5.17 -38.03
N LEU A 369 13.21 4.73 -36.82
CA LEU A 369 11.88 4.25 -36.45
C LEU A 369 10.88 5.40 -36.23
N SER A 370 10.50 6.09 -37.32
CA SER A 370 9.68 7.30 -37.31
C SER A 370 8.26 7.15 -36.72
N ARG A 371 7.70 5.93 -36.73
CA ARG A 371 6.37 5.62 -36.18
C ARG A 371 6.37 5.14 -34.73
N LEU A 372 7.55 4.98 -34.13
CA LEU A 372 7.67 4.40 -32.80
C LEU A 372 7.01 5.31 -31.76
N GLN A 373 6.10 4.74 -30.98
CA GLN A 373 5.35 5.46 -29.93
C GLN A 373 5.82 5.06 -28.54
N VAL A 374 6.28 3.82 -28.37
CA VAL A 374 6.76 3.28 -27.10
C VAL A 374 8.10 2.60 -27.32
N LEU A 375 9.13 3.11 -26.66
CA LEU A 375 10.45 2.50 -26.58
C LEU A 375 10.79 2.26 -25.12
N LYS A 376 11.25 1.07 -24.77
CA LYS A 376 11.70 0.78 -23.40
C LYS A 376 12.95 -0.06 -23.38
N GLY A 377 13.78 0.19 -22.36
CA GLY A 377 15.08 -0.47 -22.22
C GLY A 377 16.16 0.19 -23.07
N PHE A 378 15.98 1.45 -23.47
CA PHE A 378 16.98 2.17 -24.24
C PHE A 378 18.23 2.40 -23.38
N LEU A 379 19.40 2.06 -23.89
CA LEU A 379 20.66 2.14 -23.16
C LEU A 379 21.35 3.46 -23.51
N VAL A 380 21.70 4.20 -22.47
CA VAL A 380 22.51 5.42 -22.58
C VAL A 380 23.92 5.03 -22.16
N GLY A 381 24.87 5.08 -23.11
CA GLY A 381 26.19 4.50 -22.93
C GLY A 381 27.25 5.09 -23.86
N SER A 382 28.43 5.34 -23.30
CA SER A 382 29.65 5.72 -24.03
C SER A 382 30.22 4.53 -24.79
N SER A 383 30.21 4.57 -26.13
CA SER A 383 30.83 3.54 -26.96
C SER A 383 32.36 3.54 -26.78
N ARG A 384 32.92 2.42 -26.30
CA ARG A 384 34.37 2.14 -26.31
C ARG A 384 34.85 1.58 -27.65
N ARG A 385 33.95 1.34 -28.61
CA ARG A 385 34.24 0.69 -29.90
C ARG A 385 34.09 1.71 -31.05
N LYS A 386 34.62 1.37 -32.24
CA LYS A 386 34.47 2.16 -33.48
C LYS A 386 33.02 2.27 -34.00
N SER A 387 32.04 1.72 -33.28
CA SER A 387 30.61 1.77 -33.61
C SER A 387 30.00 3.05 -33.07
N SER A 388 29.21 3.76 -33.89
CA SER A 388 28.43 4.93 -33.47
C SER A 388 27.02 4.50 -33.06
N PRO A 389 26.73 4.23 -31.77
CA PRO A 389 25.42 3.78 -31.33
C PRO A 389 24.35 4.87 -31.53
N CYS A 390 23.08 4.47 -31.46
CA CYS A 390 21.96 5.39 -31.39
C CYS A 390 22.00 6.17 -30.08
N ARG A 391 21.94 7.51 -30.18
CA ARG A 391 21.98 8.45 -29.05
C ARG A 391 20.62 9.08 -28.82
N LEU A 392 20.42 9.72 -27.67
CA LEU A 392 19.18 10.45 -27.37
C LEU A 392 18.89 11.58 -28.36
N SER A 393 19.91 12.21 -28.95
CA SER A 393 19.75 13.21 -30.02
C SER A 393 19.15 12.61 -31.30
N ASP A 394 19.45 11.35 -31.62
CA ASP A 394 18.84 10.67 -32.77
C ASP A 394 17.35 10.43 -32.53
N LEU A 395 16.98 10.04 -31.31
CA LEU A 395 15.57 9.88 -30.93
C LEU A 395 14.82 11.22 -31.04
N ALA A 396 15.41 12.29 -30.51
CA ALA A 396 14.80 13.61 -30.51
C ALA A 396 14.60 14.19 -31.92
N THR A 397 15.52 13.91 -32.84
CA THR A 397 15.48 14.46 -34.21
C THR A 397 14.52 13.71 -35.14
N LYS A 398 14.37 12.39 -34.97
CA LYS A 398 13.64 11.54 -35.93
C LYS A 398 12.35 10.90 -35.39
N MET A 399 12.24 10.68 -34.07
CA MET A 399 11.09 9.97 -33.49
C MET A 399 10.01 10.92 -32.95
N HIS A 400 9.34 11.64 -33.84
CA HIS A 400 8.33 12.64 -33.46
C HIS A 400 7.07 12.04 -32.81
N ASN A 401 6.84 10.73 -32.91
CA ASN A 401 5.67 10.06 -32.34
C ASN A 401 5.95 9.40 -30.97
N LEU A 402 7.18 9.49 -30.45
CA LEU A 402 7.58 8.81 -29.23
C LEU A 402 6.90 9.43 -28.00
N ARG A 403 5.93 8.70 -27.44
CA ARG A 403 5.13 9.12 -26.26
C ARG A 403 5.64 8.53 -24.96
N LYS A 404 6.31 7.39 -25.00
CA LYS A 404 6.84 6.72 -23.82
C LYS A 404 8.25 6.20 -24.06
N LEU A 405 9.16 6.58 -23.17
CA LEU A 405 10.56 6.20 -23.19
C LEU A 405 10.96 5.64 -21.81
N SER A 406 11.68 4.52 -21.79
CA SER A 406 12.39 4.02 -20.61
C SER A 406 13.87 3.89 -20.94
N ILE A 407 14.72 4.63 -20.22
CA ILE A 407 16.17 4.64 -20.41
C ILE A 407 16.88 3.98 -19.23
N THR A 408 17.99 3.31 -19.50
CA THR A 408 18.89 2.73 -18.50
C THR A 408 20.30 3.24 -18.75
N THR A 409 20.96 3.80 -17.73
CA THR A 409 22.36 4.21 -17.82
C THR A 409 23.26 3.03 -17.44
N GLY A 410 24.27 2.72 -18.25
CA GLY A 410 25.12 1.55 -18.04
C GLY A 410 26.06 1.67 -16.82
N ARG A 411 26.44 0.53 -16.19
CA ARG A 411 27.41 0.45 -15.05
C ARG A 411 28.79 1.06 -15.36
N GLN A 412 29.20 1.06 -16.63
CA GLN A 412 30.50 1.57 -17.11
C GLN A 412 30.37 2.83 -17.96
N SER A 413 29.16 3.38 -18.10
CA SER A 413 28.92 4.62 -18.83
C SER A 413 29.37 5.77 -17.97
N LEU A 414 30.66 6.09 -18.04
CA LEU A 414 31.14 7.43 -17.71
C LEU A 414 30.41 8.35 -18.67
N LEU A 415 29.43 9.10 -18.17
CA LEU A 415 28.73 10.18 -18.86
C LEU A 415 29.77 11.29 -19.11
N TYR A 416 30.74 11.05 -20.01
CA TYR A 416 31.76 12.04 -20.37
C TYR A 416 31.20 13.12 -21.29
N ASP A 417 30.07 12.86 -21.95
CA ASP A 417 29.25 13.89 -22.60
C ASP A 417 28.23 14.39 -21.56
N GLU A 418 28.58 15.47 -20.85
CA GLU A 418 27.74 16.19 -19.87
C GLU A 418 26.35 16.62 -20.41
N ASP A 419 26.06 16.41 -21.70
CA ASP A 419 24.88 16.95 -22.39
C ASP A 419 23.92 15.89 -22.99
N GLU A 420 24.13 14.58 -22.81
CA GLU A 420 23.28 13.58 -23.48
C GLU A 420 21.85 13.55 -22.91
N LEU A 421 21.69 13.62 -21.58
CA LEU A 421 20.37 13.65 -20.94
C LEU A 421 19.63 14.98 -21.20
N CYS A 422 20.35 16.08 -21.46
CA CYS A 422 19.76 17.36 -21.85
C CYS A 422 18.99 17.27 -23.18
N GLN A 423 19.33 16.30 -24.05
CA GLN A 423 18.61 16.06 -25.30
C GLN A 423 17.17 15.58 -25.09
N LEU A 424 16.81 15.11 -23.89
CA LEU A 424 15.44 14.72 -23.57
C LEU A 424 14.46 15.90 -23.71
N ALA A 425 14.92 17.14 -23.49
CA ALA A 425 14.11 18.35 -23.70
C ALA A 425 13.58 18.48 -25.14
N ASN A 426 14.32 17.93 -26.10
CA ASN A 426 13.99 17.99 -27.52
C ASN A 426 12.92 16.95 -27.93
N CYS A 427 12.60 15.98 -27.07
CA CYS A 427 11.58 14.96 -27.31
C CYS A 427 10.16 15.50 -27.09
N ARG A 428 9.66 16.34 -28.01
CA ARG A 428 8.43 17.15 -27.83
C ARG A 428 7.14 16.35 -27.63
N SER A 429 7.07 15.08 -28.03
CA SER A 429 5.88 14.24 -27.89
C SER A 429 5.91 13.34 -26.65
N LEU A 430 6.98 13.38 -25.86
CA LEU A 430 7.23 12.45 -24.78
C LEU A 430 6.36 12.76 -23.55
N GLN A 431 5.42 11.87 -23.25
CA GLN A 431 4.46 12.02 -22.15
C GLN A 431 4.84 11.24 -20.89
N SER A 432 5.63 10.16 -21.03
CA SER A 432 6.05 9.29 -19.94
C SER A 432 7.51 8.91 -20.08
N LEU A 433 8.32 9.25 -19.08
CA LEU A 433 9.74 8.94 -19.02
C LEU A 433 10.04 8.09 -17.78
N THR A 434 10.79 7.02 -17.98
CA THR A 434 11.44 6.28 -16.90
C THR A 434 12.95 6.37 -17.07
N ILE A 435 13.68 6.64 -16.00
CA ILE A 435 15.15 6.64 -15.99
C ILE A 435 15.63 5.71 -14.88
N THR A 436 16.46 4.75 -15.26
CA THR A 436 17.07 3.78 -14.34
C THR A 436 18.59 3.91 -14.35
N TRP A 437 19.17 4.18 -13.18
CA TRP A 437 20.63 4.25 -13.03
C TRP A 437 21.23 2.88 -12.73
N GLY A 438 22.25 2.50 -13.50
CA GLY A 438 22.94 1.21 -13.36
C GLY A 438 24.14 1.21 -12.42
N GLY A 439 24.72 2.37 -12.09
CA GLY A 439 25.93 2.52 -11.25
C GLY A 439 26.01 3.82 -10.47
N GLU A 440 27.05 3.98 -9.64
CA GLU A 440 27.32 5.18 -8.83
C GLU A 440 28.00 6.27 -9.66
N THR A 441 27.32 6.85 -10.64
CA THR A 441 27.83 8.02 -11.34
C THR A 441 27.28 9.28 -10.68
N SER A 442 28.17 10.13 -10.17
CA SER A 442 27.87 11.47 -9.70
C SER A 442 27.55 12.36 -10.91
N THR A 443 26.27 12.54 -11.20
CA THR A 443 25.81 13.53 -12.19
C THR A 443 25.37 14.77 -11.44
N GLU A 444 26.10 15.87 -11.58
CA GLU A 444 25.70 17.21 -11.09
C GLU A 444 24.82 17.96 -12.12
N THR A 445 24.32 17.27 -13.15
CA THR A 445 23.62 17.90 -14.27
C THR A 445 22.10 17.90 -14.07
N LEU A 446 21.51 19.10 -14.01
CA LEU A 446 20.07 19.31 -13.94
C LEU A 446 19.39 18.78 -15.22
N LEU A 447 18.37 17.92 -15.07
CA LEU A 447 17.63 17.37 -16.20
C LEU A 447 16.73 18.43 -16.84
N SER A 448 16.94 18.68 -18.13
CA SER A 448 15.99 19.44 -18.95
C SER A 448 14.89 18.50 -19.48
N LEU A 449 13.73 18.52 -18.83
CA LEU A 449 12.59 17.66 -19.18
C LEU A 449 11.76 18.27 -20.33
N PRO A 450 11.18 17.44 -21.22
CA PRO A 450 10.30 17.94 -22.28
C PRO A 450 8.99 18.48 -21.70
N SER A 451 8.47 19.56 -22.29
CA SER A 451 7.29 20.27 -21.79
C SER A 451 5.98 19.46 -21.84
N SER A 452 5.91 18.43 -22.68
CA SER A 452 4.76 17.51 -22.78
C SER A 452 4.78 16.38 -21.73
N LEU A 453 5.81 16.32 -20.89
CA LEU A 453 5.99 15.24 -19.94
C LEU A 453 4.97 15.31 -18.79
N THR A 454 4.12 14.28 -18.69
CA THR A 454 3.10 14.17 -17.64
C THR A 454 3.49 13.20 -16.52
N LYS A 455 4.44 12.30 -16.79
CA LYS A 455 4.88 11.27 -15.85
C LYS A 455 6.41 11.08 -15.90
N LEU A 456 7.03 11.12 -14.73
CA LEU A 456 8.44 10.81 -14.51
C LEU A 456 8.59 9.67 -13.48
N ASP A 457 9.45 8.70 -13.78
CA ASP A 457 9.76 7.54 -12.93
C ASP A 457 11.29 7.42 -12.79
N LEU A 458 11.82 7.78 -11.63
CA LEU A 458 13.25 7.81 -11.31
C LEU A 458 13.64 6.58 -10.48
N ARG A 459 14.68 5.86 -10.90
CA ARG A 459 15.05 4.58 -10.27
C ARG A 459 16.51 4.44 -9.96
N ARG A 460 16.83 4.17 -8.70
CA ARG A 460 18.21 4.11 -8.21
C ARG A 460 18.95 5.42 -8.45
N ALA A 461 18.25 6.55 -8.37
CA ALA A 461 18.85 7.87 -8.59
C ALA A 461 20.07 8.05 -7.65
N PRO A 462 21.24 8.47 -8.18
CA PRO A 462 22.49 8.48 -7.42
C PRO A 462 22.58 9.65 -6.42
N MET A 463 21.68 10.63 -6.53
CA MET A 463 21.78 11.89 -5.82
C MET A 463 21.05 11.91 -4.48
N THR A 464 21.39 12.90 -3.66
CA THR A 464 20.85 13.09 -2.30
C THR A 464 19.71 14.11 -2.24
N ASN A 465 19.59 15.04 -3.19
CA ASN A 465 18.50 16.02 -3.26
C ASN A 465 17.78 15.95 -4.61
N LEU A 466 16.45 15.99 -4.61
CA LEU A 466 15.65 15.92 -5.84
C LEU A 466 15.83 17.17 -6.73
N LEU A 467 16.00 18.35 -6.11
CA LEU A 467 16.09 19.63 -6.84
C LEU A 467 17.37 19.75 -7.67
N ASP A 468 18.41 19.00 -7.34
CA ASP A 468 19.65 18.98 -8.13
C ASP A 468 19.41 18.34 -9.52
N MET A 469 18.28 17.64 -9.69
CA MET A 469 17.93 16.92 -10.92
C MET A 469 16.71 17.48 -11.61
N VAL A 470 15.65 17.76 -10.85
CA VAL A 470 14.38 18.20 -11.41
C VAL A 470 13.87 19.37 -10.60
N HIS A 471 13.76 20.51 -11.26
CA HIS A 471 13.21 21.71 -10.67
C HIS A 471 11.71 21.83 -11.00
N PRO A 472 10.85 22.30 -10.08
CA PRO A 472 9.43 22.52 -10.36
C PRO A 472 9.19 23.51 -11.52
N SER A 473 10.03 24.55 -11.64
CA SER A 473 9.93 25.55 -12.72
C SER A 473 10.12 24.97 -14.13
N THR A 474 10.89 23.90 -14.28
CA THR A 474 11.13 23.22 -15.56
C THR A 474 10.19 22.03 -15.79
N SER A 475 9.30 21.72 -14.85
CA SER A 475 8.44 20.52 -14.86
C SER A 475 6.94 20.84 -14.67
N LEU A 476 6.49 22.01 -15.15
CA LEU A 476 5.11 22.51 -14.99
C LEU A 476 3.99 21.55 -15.45
N GLY A 477 4.26 20.73 -16.47
CA GLY A 477 3.31 19.73 -17.00
C GLY A 477 3.26 18.40 -16.22
N LEU A 478 4.17 18.20 -15.26
CA LEU A 478 4.35 16.92 -14.57
C LEU A 478 3.22 16.68 -13.57
N LYS A 479 2.41 15.66 -13.82
CA LYS A 479 1.29 15.25 -12.95
C LYS A 479 1.62 14.08 -12.04
N ARG A 480 2.61 13.25 -12.40
CA ARG A 480 2.94 12.01 -11.67
C ARG A 480 4.44 11.85 -11.52
N LEU A 481 4.91 11.77 -10.28
CA LEU A 481 6.32 11.61 -9.94
C LEU A 481 6.53 10.33 -9.13
N TYR A 482 7.29 9.39 -9.70
CA TYR A 482 7.63 8.14 -9.04
C TYR A 482 9.13 8.09 -8.76
N ILE A 483 9.51 7.74 -7.52
CA ILE A 483 10.89 7.66 -7.07
C ILE A 483 11.09 6.31 -6.39
N ARG A 484 12.08 5.53 -6.85
CA ARG A 484 12.30 4.15 -6.40
C ARG A 484 13.76 3.83 -6.15
N GLY A 485 14.12 3.58 -4.89
CA GLY A 485 15.50 3.33 -4.48
C GLY A 485 16.43 4.50 -4.77
N GLY A 486 17.72 4.31 -4.53
CA GLY A 486 18.74 5.35 -4.70
C GLY A 486 19.20 5.94 -3.38
N LYS A 487 19.98 7.03 -3.43
CA LYS A 487 20.62 7.69 -2.28
C LYS A 487 19.90 8.98 -1.84
N LEU A 488 18.65 9.15 -2.26
CA LEU A 488 17.88 10.37 -2.02
C LEU A 488 17.61 10.56 -0.53
N ARG A 489 18.00 11.73 0.00
CA ARG A 489 17.86 12.14 1.40
C ARG A 489 16.83 13.24 1.60
N THR A 490 16.65 14.12 0.62
CA THR A 490 15.68 15.23 0.68
C THR A 490 15.00 15.46 -0.67
N LEU A 491 13.78 16.01 -0.65
CA LEU A 491 13.07 16.47 -1.85
C LEU A 491 13.39 17.95 -2.18
N GLY A 492 14.15 18.64 -1.32
CA GLY A 492 14.40 20.09 -1.39
C GLY A 492 13.30 20.93 -0.75
N GLN A 493 13.41 22.26 -0.83
CA GLN A 493 12.41 23.21 -0.31
C GLN A 493 12.00 24.20 -1.41
N ASP A 494 11.18 23.76 -2.37
CA ASP A 494 10.59 24.64 -3.39
C ASP A 494 9.11 24.33 -3.61
N SER A 495 8.27 25.35 -3.51
CA SER A 495 6.82 25.28 -3.68
C SER A 495 6.45 25.65 -5.12
N GLY A 496 6.40 24.66 -6.00
CA GLY A 496 6.01 24.88 -7.40
C GLY A 496 5.57 23.62 -8.16
N TRP A 497 5.44 22.48 -7.47
CA TRP A 497 5.13 21.21 -8.13
C TRP A 497 3.65 21.08 -8.47
N ASN A 498 3.34 20.76 -9.72
CA ASN A 498 1.98 20.47 -10.21
C ASN A 498 1.63 18.97 -10.14
N VAL A 499 2.27 18.23 -9.23
CA VAL A 499 2.17 16.78 -9.14
C VAL A 499 0.95 16.38 -8.33
N GLU A 500 0.09 15.54 -8.93
CA GLU A 500 -1.13 15.01 -8.31
C GLU A 500 -0.90 13.62 -7.68
N THR A 501 0.09 12.88 -8.17
CA THR A 501 0.41 11.53 -7.66
C THR A 501 1.90 11.39 -7.39
N LEU A 502 2.26 11.14 -6.13
CA LEU A 502 3.61 10.81 -5.71
C LEU A 502 3.70 9.33 -5.34
N ARG A 503 4.78 8.66 -5.78
CA ARG A 503 5.10 7.29 -5.35
C ARG A 503 6.54 7.22 -4.87
N ALA A 504 6.72 6.95 -3.59
CA ALA A 504 8.02 6.76 -2.95
C ALA A 504 8.19 5.28 -2.57
N ARG A 505 9.19 4.60 -3.11
CA ARG A 505 9.46 3.20 -2.76
C ARG A 505 10.93 2.93 -2.48
N PHE A 506 11.22 2.17 -1.44
CA PHE A 506 12.59 1.74 -1.08
C PHE A 506 13.55 2.91 -0.83
N LEU A 507 13.05 4.03 -0.32
CA LEU A 507 13.82 5.23 -0.01
C LEU A 507 14.13 5.26 1.48
N ASN A 508 15.22 4.59 1.86
CA ASN A 508 15.55 4.36 3.27
C ASN A 508 16.13 5.59 3.97
N ASP A 509 16.74 6.50 3.21
CA ASP A 509 17.42 7.69 3.73
C ASP A 509 16.64 8.99 3.52
N LEU A 510 15.48 8.93 2.85
CA LEU A 510 14.67 10.11 2.55
C LEU A 510 13.95 10.59 3.81
N GLU A 511 14.22 11.84 4.19
CA GLU A 511 13.54 12.58 5.25
C GLU A 511 12.74 13.74 4.63
N CYS A 512 11.47 13.84 5.00
CA CYS A 512 10.60 14.92 4.54
C CYS A 512 9.33 14.91 5.38
N GLU A 513 9.08 15.96 6.17
CA GLU A 513 7.85 16.05 6.96
C GLU A 513 6.60 16.11 6.06
N TRP A 514 5.44 15.66 6.56
CA TRP A 514 4.21 15.72 5.76
C TRP A 514 3.78 17.16 5.44
N SER A 515 3.97 18.08 6.38
CA SER A 515 3.74 19.53 6.23
C SER A 515 4.59 20.10 5.10
N GLU A 516 5.88 19.77 5.08
CA GLU A 516 6.83 20.16 4.03
C GLU A 516 6.41 19.59 2.68
N LEU A 517 6.06 18.29 2.65
CA LEU A 517 5.58 17.63 1.43
C LEU A 517 4.35 18.33 0.87
N HIS A 518 3.37 18.66 1.71
CA HIS A 518 2.15 19.32 1.29
C HIS A 518 2.40 20.76 0.81
N CYS A 519 3.38 21.45 1.40
CA CYS A 519 3.80 22.78 0.96
C CYS A 519 4.42 22.74 -0.45
N MET A 520 5.28 21.74 -0.72
CA MET A 520 5.91 21.53 -2.02
C MET A 520 4.93 21.07 -3.10
N PHE A 521 4.05 20.12 -2.76
CA PHE A 521 3.12 19.43 -3.66
C PHE A 521 1.66 19.78 -3.31
N ARG A 522 1.24 21.01 -3.59
CA ARG A 522 -0.12 21.49 -3.22
C ARG A 522 -1.25 20.76 -3.95
N GLU A 523 -0.99 20.29 -5.16
CA GLU A 523 -1.96 19.59 -6.00
C GLU A 523 -2.05 18.09 -5.71
N LEU A 524 -1.35 17.59 -4.68
CA LEU A 524 -1.26 16.18 -4.36
C LEU A 524 -2.65 15.61 -4.01
N ARG A 525 -3.03 14.57 -4.75
CA ARG A 525 -4.28 13.82 -4.56
C ARG A 525 -4.05 12.40 -4.08
N PHE A 526 -2.84 11.88 -4.30
CA PHE A 526 -2.49 10.52 -3.96
C PHE A 526 -1.00 10.40 -3.63
N VAL A 527 -0.70 9.67 -2.57
CA VAL A 527 0.65 9.25 -2.20
C VAL A 527 0.66 7.75 -1.98
N GLU A 528 1.69 7.09 -2.50
CA GLU A 528 2.01 5.73 -2.10
C GLU A 528 3.44 5.66 -1.59
N MET A 529 3.59 5.09 -0.41
CA MET A 529 4.82 4.86 0.30
C MET A 529 5.03 3.36 0.52
N TRP A 530 6.20 2.85 0.17
CA TRP A 530 6.55 1.46 0.41
C TRP A 530 8.00 1.28 0.82
N ARG A 531 8.24 0.75 2.02
CA ARG A 531 9.60 0.59 2.58
C ARG A 531 10.40 1.90 2.53
N CYS A 532 9.87 2.93 3.18
CA CYS A 532 10.56 4.19 3.41
C CYS A 532 10.61 4.41 4.93
N ALA A 533 11.65 3.90 5.59
CA ALA A 533 11.69 3.79 7.05
C ALA A 533 11.55 5.14 7.77
N ARG A 534 12.14 6.20 7.19
CA ARG A 534 12.15 7.56 7.75
C ARG A 534 10.93 8.41 7.41
N LEU A 535 9.95 7.86 6.69
CA LEU A 535 8.72 8.57 6.29
C LEU A 535 7.48 8.02 7.01
N SER A 536 7.68 7.29 8.11
CA SER A 536 6.63 6.61 8.88
C SER A 536 5.51 7.54 9.40
N PHE A 537 5.77 8.84 9.48
CA PHE A 537 4.83 9.86 9.94
C PHE A 537 3.91 10.40 8.82
N TRP A 538 4.07 9.97 7.56
CA TRP A 538 3.10 10.32 6.50
C TRP A 538 1.74 9.67 6.79
N PRO A 539 0.59 10.35 6.52
CA PRO A 539 -0.77 9.88 6.78
C PRO A 539 -1.23 8.73 5.86
N CYS A 540 -0.34 7.80 5.51
CA CYS A 540 -0.67 6.64 4.70
C CYS A 540 -1.38 5.57 5.54
N ASP A 541 -2.29 4.82 4.92
CA ASP A 541 -2.96 3.66 5.51
C ASP A 541 -2.01 2.46 5.71
N GLU A 542 -2.53 1.36 6.23
CA GLU A 542 -1.78 0.10 6.41
C GLU A 542 -1.19 -0.47 5.10
N ARG A 543 -1.71 -0.04 3.94
CA ARG A 543 -1.22 -0.41 2.60
C ARG A 543 -0.16 0.56 2.09
N GLY A 544 0.20 1.58 2.87
CA GLY A 544 1.12 2.64 2.49
C GLY A 544 0.50 3.64 1.53
N ILE A 545 -0.82 3.86 1.56
CA ILE A 545 -1.55 4.73 0.64
C ILE A 545 -2.20 5.89 1.37
N TRP A 546 -2.04 7.11 0.85
CA TRP A 546 -2.84 8.27 1.20
C TRP A 546 -3.59 8.77 -0.02
N GLU A 547 -4.87 9.12 0.14
CA GLU A 547 -5.68 9.77 -0.88
C GLU A 547 -6.30 11.05 -0.32
N LYS A 548 -6.45 12.07 -1.16
CA LYS A 548 -7.03 13.34 -0.75
C LYS A 548 -8.50 13.14 -0.41
N GLY A 549 -8.85 13.40 0.85
CA GLY A 549 -10.17 13.12 1.42
C GLY A 549 -10.25 11.83 2.23
N SER A 550 -9.20 10.98 2.20
CA SER A 550 -9.08 9.88 3.17
C SER A 550 -8.88 10.46 4.58
N PRO A 551 -9.48 9.83 5.62
CA PRO A 551 -9.22 10.23 7.00
C PRO A 551 -7.71 10.09 7.25
N SER A 552 -7.04 11.22 7.49
CA SER A 552 -5.60 11.28 7.69
C SER A 552 -5.22 10.54 8.98
N LEU A 553 -4.36 9.52 8.88
CA LEU A 553 -3.75 8.91 10.07
C LEU A 553 -2.73 9.85 10.73
N ALA A 554 -2.11 10.77 9.98
CA ALA A 554 -1.37 11.91 10.53
C ALA A 554 -2.37 13.03 10.86
N GLY A 555 -2.98 12.96 12.04
CA GLY A 555 -3.98 13.93 12.47
C GLY A 555 -4.95 13.45 13.55
N ARG A 556 -4.86 12.20 14.01
CA ARG A 556 -5.65 11.76 15.18
C ARG A 556 -5.01 12.31 16.46
N SER A 557 -5.53 13.43 16.96
CA SER A 557 -5.18 14.02 18.26
C SER A 557 -5.62 13.17 19.47
N ILE A 558 -5.97 11.89 19.27
CA ILE A 558 -6.53 11.02 20.30
C ILE A 558 -5.61 9.83 20.53
N GLY A 559 -5.21 9.67 21.80
CA GLY A 559 -4.68 8.43 22.36
C GLY A 559 -5.61 7.87 23.44
N VAL A 560 -5.29 6.70 23.96
CA VAL A 560 -6.02 6.12 25.10
C VAL A 560 -5.02 5.67 26.17
N CYS A 561 -5.29 6.01 27.42
CA CYS A 561 -4.51 5.55 28.57
C CYS A 561 -4.77 4.06 28.81
N TYR A 562 -3.69 3.27 28.86
CA TYR A 562 -3.77 1.87 29.23
C TYR A 562 -3.50 1.72 30.74
N GLY A 563 -4.59 1.72 31.51
CA GLY A 563 -4.59 1.34 32.92
C GLY A 563 -4.52 -0.19 33.07
N VAL A 564 -3.66 -0.66 33.96
CA VAL A 564 -3.34 -2.08 34.16
C VAL A 564 -3.65 -2.55 35.59
N ARG A 565 -4.39 -1.77 36.38
CA ARG A 565 -4.80 -2.14 37.74
C ARG A 565 -6.08 -2.96 37.73
N GLY A 566 -6.01 -4.17 37.18
CA GLY A 566 -7.08 -5.16 37.30
C GLY A 566 -6.59 -6.59 37.11
N ASN A 567 -7.17 -7.53 37.85
CA ASN A 567 -6.80 -8.96 37.80
C ASN A 567 -7.55 -9.77 36.74
N ASN A 568 -8.44 -9.12 36.00
CA ASN A 568 -9.28 -9.73 34.97
C ASN A 568 -9.09 -9.12 33.57
N LEU A 569 -8.06 -8.30 33.40
CA LEU A 569 -7.78 -7.62 32.13
C LEU A 569 -7.26 -8.59 31.05
N PRO A 570 -7.50 -8.30 29.75
CA PRO A 570 -6.99 -9.14 28.67
C PRO A 570 -5.45 -9.24 28.64
N PRO A 571 -4.90 -10.30 28.02
CA PRO A 571 -3.48 -10.38 27.76
C PRO A 571 -2.95 -9.19 26.95
N TRP A 572 -1.73 -8.75 27.22
CA TRP A 572 -1.11 -7.54 26.64
C TRP A 572 -1.18 -7.48 25.10
N ARG A 573 -0.98 -8.62 24.42
CA ARG A 573 -1.08 -8.72 22.96
C ARG A 573 -2.49 -8.47 22.43
N GLU A 574 -3.51 -8.91 23.16
CA GLU A 574 -4.90 -8.67 22.79
C GLU A 574 -5.28 -7.21 23.00
N VAL A 575 -4.74 -6.56 24.03
CA VAL A 575 -4.91 -5.12 24.23
C VAL A 575 -4.28 -4.32 23.10
N VAL A 576 -3.04 -4.62 22.71
CA VAL A 576 -2.39 -3.98 21.56
C VAL A 576 -3.20 -4.19 20.27
N HIS A 577 -3.76 -5.38 20.07
CA HIS A 577 -4.67 -5.64 18.95
C HIS A 577 -5.98 -4.86 19.04
N LEU A 578 -6.51 -4.65 20.25
CA LEU A 578 -7.70 -3.84 20.49
C LEU A 578 -7.46 -2.36 20.16
N TYR A 579 -6.28 -1.82 20.52
CA TYR A 579 -5.87 -0.48 20.08
C TYR A 579 -5.82 -0.37 18.54
N ALA A 580 -5.18 -1.35 17.89
CA ALA A 580 -5.05 -1.36 16.43
C ALA A 580 -6.41 -1.51 15.71
N SER A 581 -7.25 -2.43 16.14
CA SER A 581 -8.58 -2.68 15.55
C SER A 581 -9.57 -1.52 15.73
N ASN A 582 -9.37 -0.70 16.78
CA ASN A 582 -10.14 0.52 17.01
C ASN A 582 -9.43 1.77 16.47
N ASN A 583 -8.36 1.63 15.68
CA ASN A 583 -7.61 2.74 15.09
C ASN A 583 -7.09 3.78 16.11
N ILE A 584 -6.69 3.33 17.30
CA ILE A 584 -6.13 4.19 18.35
C ILE A 584 -4.61 4.29 18.13
N PRO A 585 -4.08 5.46 17.71
CA PRO A 585 -2.69 5.61 17.26
C PRO A 585 -1.69 5.84 18.41
N ALA A 586 -2.16 6.11 19.62
CA ALA A 586 -1.31 6.48 20.75
C ALA A 586 -1.78 5.82 22.05
N MET A 587 -0.82 5.36 22.84
CA MET A 587 -1.05 4.72 24.13
C MET A 587 -0.21 5.44 25.19
N ARG A 588 -0.83 5.75 26.33
CA ARG A 588 -0.12 6.17 27.54
C ARG A 588 -0.09 5.02 28.53
N ILE A 589 1.09 4.68 29.03
CA ILE A 589 1.28 3.68 30.09
C ILE A 589 1.90 4.34 31.31
N PHE A 590 1.41 3.99 32.50
CA PHE A 590 1.73 4.70 33.74
C PHE A 590 3.05 4.25 34.41
N TYR A 591 3.70 3.22 33.86
CA TYR A 591 4.98 2.69 34.30
C TYR A 591 5.57 1.78 33.20
N PRO A 592 6.89 1.47 33.24
CA PRO A 592 7.53 0.65 32.21
C PRO A 592 7.19 -0.84 32.36
N HIS A 593 5.98 -1.22 31.92
CA HIS A 593 5.58 -2.62 31.88
C HIS A 593 6.23 -3.33 30.69
N HIS A 594 7.29 -4.10 30.94
CA HIS A 594 8.11 -4.71 29.87
C HIS A 594 7.31 -5.65 28.95
N ASP A 595 6.34 -6.41 29.47
CA ASP A 595 5.50 -7.25 28.60
C ASP A 595 4.61 -6.45 27.64
N VAL A 596 4.16 -5.27 28.05
CA VAL A 596 3.38 -4.37 27.20
C VAL A 596 4.30 -3.77 26.14
N LEU A 597 5.50 -3.31 26.52
CA LEU A 597 6.51 -2.83 25.58
C LEU A 597 6.92 -3.92 24.57
N GLU A 598 7.03 -5.18 25.01
CA GLU A 598 7.31 -6.31 24.14
C GLU A 598 6.16 -6.58 23.16
N ALA A 599 4.91 -6.50 23.64
CA ALA A 599 3.73 -6.64 22.78
C ALA A 599 3.59 -5.49 21.76
N LEU A 600 4.15 -4.31 22.04
CA LEU A 600 4.14 -3.14 21.17
C LEU A 600 5.21 -3.15 20.07
N ARG A 601 6.21 -4.06 20.14
CA ARG A 601 7.29 -4.11 19.14
C ARG A 601 6.74 -4.32 17.73
N GLY A 602 7.20 -3.49 16.80
CA GLY A 602 6.81 -3.55 15.38
C GLY A 602 5.43 -2.98 15.08
N THR A 603 4.74 -2.40 16.07
CA THR A 603 3.49 -1.66 15.86
C THR A 603 3.75 -0.18 15.58
N CYS A 604 2.78 0.50 14.97
CA CYS A 604 2.83 1.95 14.74
C CYS A 604 2.20 2.76 15.89
N ILE A 605 1.88 2.13 17.03
CA ILE A 605 1.27 2.83 18.18
C ILE A 605 2.36 3.63 18.89
N THR A 606 2.16 4.94 18.98
CA THR A 606 3.08 5.84 19.69
C THR A 606 2.88 5.78 21.19
N ILE A 607 3.97 5.85 21.96
CA ILE A 607 3.96 5.64 23.41
C ILE A 607 4.32 6.90 24.18
N SER A 608 3.46 7.27 25.12
CA SER A 608 3.80 8.09 26.28
C SER A 608 4.08 7.15 27.46
N LEU A 609 5.32 7.11 27.93
CA LEU A 609 5.75 6.26 29.04
C LEU A 609 5.98 7.11 30.29
N ASP A 610 5.21 6.84 31.34
CA ASP A 610 5.38 7.53 32.61
C ASP A 610 6.49 6.91 33.47
N VAL A 611 7.10 7.76 34.28
CA VAL A 611 8.04 7.40 35.33
C VAL A 611 7.29 7.36 36.66
N GLU A 612 7.41 6.23 37.37
CA GLU A 612 6.77 6.07 38.68
C GLU A 612 7.34 7.07 39.71
N VAL A 613 6.44 7.61 40.55
CA VAL A 613 6.76 8.64 41.56
C VAL A 613 7.86 8.18 42.52
N GLN A 614 7.91 6.89 42.86
CA GLN A 614 8.91 6.32 43.77
C GLN A 614 10.36 6.44 43.28
N PHE A 615 10.59 6.57 41.97
CA PHE A 615 11.93 6.74 41.41
C PHE A 615 12.37 8.20 41.30
N LEU A 616 11.49 9.17 41.54
CA LEU A 616 11.79 10.59 41.38
C LEU A 616 12.99 11.05 42.23
N PRO A 617 13.15 10.67 43.52
CA PRO A 617 14.29 11.09 44.31
C PRO A 617 15.62 10.62 43.70
N SER A 618 15.73 9.33 43.34
CA SER A 618 16.94 8.77 42.73
C SER A 618 17.22 9.35 41.35
N LEU A 619 16.18 9.55 40.52
CA LEU A 619 16.33 10.19 39.21
C LEU A 619 16.76 11.65 39.32
N ALA A 620 16.34 12.36 40.36
CA ALA A 620 16.71 13.74 40.61
C ALA A 620 18.15 13.87 41.10
N SER A 621 18.60 12.98 42.00
CA SER A 621 19.93 13.07 42.63
C SER A 621 21.06 12.40 41.85
N GLU A 622 20.76 11.37 41.04
CA GLU A 622 21.78 10.50 40.43
C GLU A 622 21.64 10.40 38.90
N PRO A 623 22.46 11.13 38.11
CA PRO A 623 22.44 11.03 36.65
C PRO A 623 22.72 9.61 36.12
N SER A 624 23.54 8.81 36.83
CA SER A 624 23.80 7.40 36.51
C SER A 624 22.53 6.54 36.62
N PHE A 625 21.66 6.82 37.58
CA PHE A 625 20.39 6.13 37.74
C PHE A 625 19.45 6.45 36.57
N ALA A 626 19.38 7.72 36.14
CA ALA A 626 18.60 8.11 34.96
C ALA A 626 19.11 7.45 33.67
N ALA A 627 20.43 7.36 33.49
CA ALA A 627 21.03 6.64 32.37
C ALA A 627 20.68 5.14 32.39
N ALA A 628 20.74 4.50 33.56
CA ALA A 628 20.35 3.10 33.72
C ALA A 628 18.86 2.88 33.43
N TRP A 629 17.98 3.79 33.90
CA TRP A 629 16.55 3.74 33.64
C TRP A 629 16.23 3.87 32.15
N VAL A 630 16.83 4.85 31.46
CA VAL A 630 16.65 5.04 30.00
C VAL A 630 17.15 3.82 29.23
N LYS A 631 18.29 3.25 29.63
CA LYS A 631 18.83 2.04 29.01
C LYS A 631 17.87 0.86 29.14
N ALA A 632 17.36 0.62 30.34
CA ALA A 632 16.50 -0.53 30.64
C ALA A 632 15.10 -0.42 30.04
N ASN A 633 14.52 0.78 30.00
CA ASN A 633 13.09 0.97 29.70
C ASN A 633 12.81 1.58 28.33
N VAL A 634 13.79 2.26 27.72
CA VAL A 634 13.65 2.92 26.42
C VAL A 634 14.56 2.27 25.38
N GLN A 635 15.88 2.28 25.59
CA GLN A 635 16.84 1.78 24.60
C GLN A 635 16.67 0.28 24.32
N ALA A 636 16.36 -0.53 25.35
CA ALA A 636 16.14 -1.96 25.19
C ALA A 636 15.00 -2.32 24.22
N PHE A 637 14.05 -1.39 24.01
CA PHE A 637 12.87 -1.57 23.16
C PHE A 637 12.90 -0.72 21.89
N TYR A 638 13.74 0.30 21.81
CA TYR A 638 13.95 1.14 20.63
C TYR A 638 14.85 0.44 19.59
N PRO A 639 14.61 0.58 18.26
CA PRO A 639 13.53 1.34 17.60
C PRO A 639 12.25 0.53 17.37
N ALA A 640 12.15 -0.67 17.94
CA ALA A 640 10.99 -1.55 17.71
C ALA A 640 9.70 -0.99 18.34
N VAL A 641 9.80 -0.21 19.42
CA VAL A 641 8.69 0.54 20.04
C VAL A 641 8.82 2.02 19.72
N SER A 642 7.71 2.65 19.32
CA SER A 642 7.65 4.06 18.92
C SER A 642 7.43 4.97 20.14
N PHE A 643 8.49 5.31 20.86
CA PHE A 643 8.41 6.25 21.99
C PHE A 643 8.23 7.69 21.51
N LYS A 644 7.29 8.41 22.12
CA LYS A 644 6.99 9.81 21.82
C LYS A 644 7.27 10.71 23.02
N TYR A 645 6.79 10.30 24.20
CA TYR A 645 6.97 11.05 25.45
C TYR A 645 7.53 10.18 26.57
N ILE A 646 8.39 10.76 27.39
CA ILE A 646 8.68 10.29 28.75
C ILE A 646 8.06 11.29 29.74
N THR A 647 7.11 10.82 30.54
CA THR A 647 6.35 11.66 31.47
C THR A 647 6.86 11.47 32.89
N VAL A 648 7.64 12.41 33.39
CA VAL A 648 8.31 12.34 34.68
C VAL A 648 7.37 12.81 35.77
N GLY A 649 6.79 11.84 36.49
CA GLY A 649 5.79 12.10 37.51
C GLY A 649 4.39 12.28 36.93
N ASN A 650 3.43 11.62 37.57
CA ASN A 650 2.01 11.73 37.27
C ASN A 650 1.26 12.13 38.54
N GLN A 651 0.57 13.27 38.52
CA GLN A 651 -0.25 13.75 39.63
C GLN A 651 0.51 13.82 40.98
N VAL A 652 1.73 14.37 40.90
CA VAL A 652 2.70 14.42 41.99
C VAL A 652 2.21 15.33 43.12
N SER A 653 2.44 14.92 44.37
CA SER A 653 2.07 15.73 45.54
C SER A 653 3.00 16.94 45.68
N SER A 654 2.56 18.00 46.37
CA SER A 654 3.38 19.21 46.60
C SER A 654 4.74 18.92 47.24
N ARG A 655 4.89 17.81 47.98
CA ARG A 655 6.15 17.40 48.63
C ARG A 655 7.18 16.86 47.64
N GLU A 656 6.73 16.27 46.55
CA GLU A 656 7.58 15.58 45.56
C GLU A 656 7.86 16.46 44.33
N MET A 657 7.16 17.62 44.20
CA MET A 657 7.33 18.59 43.11
C MET A 657 8.78 19.06 42.95
N SER A 658 9.56 19.13 44.04
CA SER A 658 10.97 19.53 43.99
C SER A 658 11.87 18.55 43.22
N TYR A 659 11.46 17.29 43.06
CA TYR A 659 12.23 16.28 42.36
C TYR A 659 11.96 16.23 40.85
N ILE A 660 10.83 16.77 40.39
CA ILE A 660 10.38 16.63 39.00
C ILE A 660 11.38 17.25 38.03
N LEU A 661 11.71 18.55 38.19
CA LEU A 661 12.59 19.24 37.25
C LEU A 661 14.00 18.62 37.18
N PRO A 662 14.69 18.34 38.31
CA PRO A 662 15.98 17.64 38.23
C PRO A 662 15.88 16.26 37.58
N ALA A 663 14.83 15.48 37.86
CA ALA A 663 14.62 14.18 37.24
C ALA A 663 14.39 14.30 35.72
N MET A 664 13.59 15.28 35.27
CA MET A 664 13.40 15.58 33.85
C MET A 664 14.71 15.95 33.16
N GLN A 665 15.54 16.78 33.80
CA GLN A 665 16.83 17.18 33.26
C GLN A 665 17.77 15.98 33.10
N ASN A 666 17.83 15.09 34.10
CA ASN A 666 18.68 13.91 34.06
C ASN A 666 18.19 12.88 33.01
N ILE A 667 16.88 12.66 32.90
CA ILE A 667 16.32 11.78 31.84
C ILE A 667 16.57 12.37 30.45
N TYR A 668 16.36 13.67 30.26
CA TYR A 668 16.64 14.33 28.99
C TYR A 668 18.11 14.20 28.61
N ALA A 669 19.03 14.46 29.55
CA ALA A 669 20.47 14.29 29.32
C ALA A 669 20.82 12.83 28.95
N ALA A 670 20.22 11.84 29.62
CA ALA A 670 20.42 10.43 29.31
C ALA A 670 19.90 10.03 27.92
N LEU A 671 18.75 10.57 27.48
CA LEU A 671 18.22 10.37 26.12
C LEU A 671 19.11 11.03 25.06
N SER A 672 19.54 12.28 25.30
CA SER A 672 20.45 13.00 24.39
C SER A 672 21.79 12.29 24.24
N ALA A 673 22.35 11.73 25.32
CA ALA A 673 23.62 11.01 25.29
C ALA A 673 23.62 9.77 24.37
N VAL A 674 22.43 9.25 24.02
CA VAL A 674 22.26 8.11 23.11
C VAL A 674 21.55 8.43 21.80
N GLY A 675 21.41 9.72 21.47
CA GLY A 675 20.78 10.18 20.21
C GLY A 675 19.26 9.97 20.16
N LEU A 676 18.59 9.94 21.31
CA LEU A 676 17.14 9.77 21.44
C LEU A 676 16.43 11.04 21.95
N ASP A 677 17.05 12.22 21.77
CA ASP A 677 16.53 13.53 22.17
C ASP A 677 15.30 14.01 21.37
N HIS A 678 14.94 13.28 20.32
CA HIS A 678 13.65 13.42 19.64
C HIS A 678 12.47 12.93 20.51
N ILE A 679 12.70 12.02 21.46
CA ILE A 679 11.70 11.60 22.46
C ILE A 679 11.58 12.72 23.51
N LYS A 680 10.41 13.33 23.60
CA LYS A 680 10.22 14.53 24.44
C LYS A 680 10.01 14.16 25.90
N VAL A 681 10.70 14.85 26.80
CA VAL A 681 10.53 14.70 28.24
C VAL A 681 9.54 15.75 28.74
N SER A 682 8.52 15.30 29.48
CA SER A 682 7.48 16.16 30.06
C SER A 682 7.15 15.73 31.50
N THR A 683 6.14 16.35 32.10
CA THR A 683 5.53 15.97 33.37
C THR A 683 4.02 16.19 33.28
N SER A 684 3.24 15.36 33.99
CA SER A 684 1.77 15.43 33.97
C SER A 684 1.23 16.10 35.23
N VAL A 685 0.67 17.31 35.08
CA VAL A 685 0.11 18.12 36.18
C VAL A 685 -1.40 17.99 36.30
N ARG A 686 -1.93 18.22 37.51
CA ARG A 686 -3.38 18.33 37.77
C ARG A 686 -3.82 19.78 37.76
N ARG A 687 -5.14 20.01 37.79
CA ARG A 687 -5.75 21.34 37.89
C ARG A 687 -5.26 22.16 39.09
N ASP A 688 -4.92 21.52 40.20
CA ASP A 688 -4.52 22.19 41.45
C ASP A 688 -3.22 23.02 41.36
N VAL A 689 -2.48 22.91 40.25
CA VAL A 689 -1.39 23.84 39.95
C VAL A 689 -1.88 25.26 39.65
N LEU A 690 -3.13 25.41 39.20
CA LEU A 690 -3.77 26.71 38.96
C LEU A 690 -4.37 27.26 40.27
N GLY A 691 -4.03 28.50 40.59
CA GLY A 691 -4.68 29.26 41.67
C GLY A 691 -5.92 30.01 41.16
N VAL A 692 -5.84 30.51 39.92
CA VAL A 692 -6.95 31.17 39.23
C VAL A 692 -7.16 30.48 37.90
N SER A 693 -8.41 30.20 37.54
CA SER A 693 -8.78 29.53 36.28
C SER A 693 -10.04 30.10 35.62
N TYR A 694 -10.61 31.18 36.17
CA TYR A 694 -11.80 31.83 35.64
C TYR A 694 -11.67 33.37 35.75
N PRO A 695 -11.93 34.12 34.67
CA PRO A 695 -12.05 33.64 33.29
C PRO A 695 -10.73 32.99 32.80
N PRO A 696 -10.71 32.22 31.71
CA PRO A 696 -9.50 31.52 31.24
C PRO A 696 -8.29 32.43 30.97
N SER A 697 -8.49 33.68 30.54
CA SER A 697 -7.43 34.70 30.39
C SER A 697 -6.74 35.05 31.71
N ASP A 698 -7.46 34.92 32.83
CA ASP A 698 -6.93 35.14 34.18
C ASP A 698 -6.22 33.92 34.75
N GLY A 699 -6.17 32.81 34.00
CA GLY A 699 -5.39 31.61 34.34
C GLY A 699 -4.01 31.94 34.89
N ALA A 700 -3.71 31.47 36.11
CA ALA A 700 -2.44 31.70 36.79
C ALA A 700 -2.09 30.52 37.70
N PHE A 701 -0.81 30.16 37.77
CA PHE A 701 -0.34 29.18 38.75
C PHE A 701 -0.61 29.69 40.17
N SER A 702 -0.88 28.79 41.11
CA SER A 702 -1.02 29.16 42.52
C SER A 702 0.33 29.62 43.06
N SER A 703 0.32 30.55 44.02
CA SER A 703 1.55 31.08 44.63
C SER A 703 2.46 29.99 45.19
N ALA A 704 1.88 28.90 45.70
CA ALA A 704 2.62 27.75 46.20
C ALA A 704 3.31 26.93 45.09
N MET A 705 2.70 26.85 43.90
CA MET A 705 3.17 26.04 42.78
C MET A 705 4.02 26.82 41.77
N GLU A 706 3.91 28.15 41.72
CA GLU A 706 4.63 29.00 40.77
C GLU A 706 6.15 28.77 40.83
N GLN A 707 6.71 28.65 42.03
CA GLN A 707 8.14 28.39 42.25
C GLN A 707 8.66 27.08 41.59
N TYR A 708 7.76 26.12 41.35
CA TYR A 708 8.07 24.85 40.69
C TYR A 708 7.70 24.90 39.21
N MET A 709 6.53 25.44 38.89
CA MET A 709 6.00 25.46 37.52
C MET A 709 6.75 26.41 36.60
N ALA A 710 7.13 27.61 37.06
CA ALA A 710 7.87 28.57 36.25
C ALA A 710 9.19 27.97 35.68
N PRO A 711 10.11 27.42 36.50
CA PRO A 711 11.34 26.84 35.97
C PRO A 711 11.09 25.55 35.16
N MET A 712 10.04 24.78 35.47
CA MET A 712 9.67 23.60 34.66
C MET A 712 9.22 23.99 33.25
N VAL A 713 8.32 24.96 33.13
CA VAL A 713 7.82 25.41 31.82
C VAL A 713 8.94 26.07 31.01
N GLN A 714 9.85 26.80 31.65
CA GLN A 714 11.05 27.33 30.99
C GLN A 714 11.95 26.21 30.44
N PHE A 715 12.13 25.13 31.20
CA PHE A 715 12.87 23.96 30.74
C PHE A 715 12.18 23.27 29.55
N LEU A 716 10.86 23.07 29.62
CA LEU A 716 10.07 22.52 28.51
C LEU A 716 10.20 23.36 27.23
N ALA A 717 10.15 24.69 27.36
CA ALA A 717 10.36 25.62 26.25
C ALA A 717 11.75 25.42 25.62
N LYS A 718 12.79 25.28 26.44
CA LYS A 718 14.18 25.08 25.99
C LYS A 718 14.37 23.79 25.18
N ILE A 719 13.69 22.71 25.54
CA ILE A 719 13.82 21.40 24.87
C ILE A 719 12.75 21.17 23.78
N GLY A 720 11.87 22.15 23.55
CA GLY A 720 10.76 22.04 22.61
C GLY A 720 9.76 20.94 22.98
N ALA A 721 9.49 20.75 24.28
CA ALA A 721 8.55 19.75 24.80
C ALA A 721 7.24 20.40 25.27
N PRO A 722 6.11 19.68 25.22
CA PRO A 722 4.85 20.17 25.77
C PRO A 722 4.79 20.04 27.29
N LEU A 723 3.87 20.75 27.93
CA LEU A 723 3.38 20.45 29.27
C LEU A 723 2.22 19.45 29.16
N MET A 724 2.27 18.37 29.92
CA MET A 724 1.18 17.40 29.99
C MET A 724 0.24 17.74 31.15
N ALA A 725 -1.07 17.64 30.95
CA ALA A 725 -2.06 17.97 31.97
C ALA A 725 -3.25 17.01 32.01
N SER A 726 -3.64 16.61 33.21
CA SER A 726 -4.87 15.87 33.49
C SER A 726 -6.05 16.84 33.52
N VAL A 727 -7.00 16.69 32.59
CA VAL A 727 -8.15 17.60 32.42
C VAL A 727 -9.45 16.83 32.53
N PHE A 728 -10.15 16.97 33.66
CA PHE A 728 -11.42 16.30 33.93
C PHE A 728 -12.53 17.31 34.25
N PRO A 729 -13.29 17.75 33.24
CA PRO A 729 -14.50 18.55 33.41
C PRO A 729 -15.50 17.91 34.39
N TYR A 730 -15.58 16.58 34.41
CA TYR A 730 -16.39 15.82 35.37
C TYR A 730 -16.16 16.25 36.82
N PHE A 731 -14.91 16.21 37.31
CA PHE A 731 -14.60 16.56 38.71
C PHE A 731 -14.92 18.02 39.01
N THR A 732 -14.66 18.89 38.03
CA THR A 732 -15.00 20.31 38.15
C THR A 732 -16.51 20.52 38.29
N TYR A 733 -17.31 19.80 37.51
CA TYR A 733 -18.77 19.85 37.57
C TYR A 733 -19.30 19.31 38.90
N VAL A 734 -18.93 18.09 39.30
CA VAL A 734 -19.52 17.46 40.51
C VAL A 734 -19.16 18.19 41.81
N HIS A 735 -18.04 18.93 41.84
CA HIS A 735 -17.68 19.77 42.97
C HIS A 735 -18.32 21.16 42.95
N ASN A 736 -18.92 21.60 41.83
CA ASN A 736 -19.48 22.95 41.65
C ASN A 736 -20.83 22.93 40.91
N GLN A 737 -21.71 21.99 41.22
CA GLN A 737 -22.98 21.78 40.50
C GLN A 737 -23.94 22.98 40.58
N ALA A 738 -23.75 23.89 41.54
CA ALA A 738 -24.54 25.12 41.66
C ALA A 738 -24.19 26.15 40.58
N ASP A 739 -22.93 26.17 40.13
CA ASP A 739 -22.37 27.22 39.26
C ASP A 739 -22.01 26.72 37.86
N ILE A 740 -21.89 25.39 37.68
CA ILE A 740 -21.47 24.76 36.43
C ILE A 740 -22.58 23.88 35.91
N ASP A 741 -23.16 24.26 34.76
CA ASP A 741 -24.12 23.44 34.04
C ASP A 741 -23.44 22.17 33.50
N ILE A 742 -24.14 21.05 33.55
CA ILE A 742 -23.64 19.78 33.02
C ILE A 742 -23.41 19.86 31.51
N ASP A 743 -24.21 20.66 30.79
CA ASP A 743 -24.05 20.84 29.34
C ASP A 743 -22.73 21.52 28.99
N TYR A 744 -22.24 22.40 29.86
CA TYR A 744 -20.93 23.03 29.72
C TYR A 744 -19.80 22.01 29.91
N ALA A 745 -19.99 21.05 30.81
CA ALA A 745 -19.02 19.98 31.06
C ALA A 745 -19.05 18.86 29.99
N LEU A 746 -20.20 18.64 29.34
CA LEU A 746 -20.44 17.57 28.35
C LEU A 746 -20.26 17.99 26.88
N PHE A 747 -19.82 19.23 26.62
CA PHE A 747 -19.76 19.83 25.27
C PHE A 747 -21.12 19.98 24.58
N THR A 748 -22.22 20.07 25.33
CA THR A 748 -23.60 20.13 24.80
C THR A 748 -24.26 21.50 24.98
N SER A 749 -23.57 22.49 25.55
CA SER A 749 -24.08 23.85 25.68
C SER A 749 -24.55 24.43 24.33
N PRO A 750 -25.74 25.04 24.26
CA PRO A 750 -26.31 25.54 23.00
C PRO A 750 -25.59 26.77 22.44
N GLY A 751 -24.73 27.42 23.23
CA GLY A 751 -23.96 28.59 22.83
C GLY A 751 -22.85 28.92 23.83
N THR A 752 -22.28 30.12 23.71
CA THR A 752 -21.21 30.60 24.60
C THR A 752 -21.67 30.62 26.06
N VAL A 753 -20.90 29.95 26.93
CA VAL A 753 -21.12 29.95 28.38
C VAL A 753 -20.23 31.00 29.06
N VAL A 754 -18.98 31.10 28.64
CA VAL A 754 -18.03 32.11 29.14
C VAL A 754 -17.54 32.96 27.97
N GLN A 755 -17.85 34.26 28.01
CA GLN A 755 -17.26 35.25 27.11
C GLN A 755 -16.10 35.93 27.83
N ASP A 756 -14.89 35.76 27.31
CA ASP A 756 -13.64 36.22 27.90
C ASP A 756 -12.89 37.08 26.88
N GLY A 757 -13.19 38.38 26.90
CA GLY A 757 -12.73 39.30 25.87
C GLY A 757 -13.17 38.84 24.48
N VAL A 758 -12.20 38.53 23.62
CA VAL A 758 -12.43 38.04 22.25
C VAL A 758 -12.68 36.53 22.16
N TYR A 759 -12.45 35.80 23.25
CA TYR A 759 -12.59 34.34 23.28
C TYR A 759 -13.97 33.94 23.81
N SER A 760 -14.59 32.98 23.12
CA SER A 760 -15.90 32.44 23.48
C SER A 760 -15.75 30.96 23.82
N TYR A 761 -16.06 30.60 25.06
CA TYR A 761 -15.96 29.23 25.55
C TYR A 761 -17.36 28.61 25.66
N GLN A 762 -17.61 27.58 24.85
CA GLN A 762 -18.84 26.80 24.87
C GLN A 762 -18.73 25.55 25.75
N ASN A 763 -17.51 25.10 26.06
CA ASN A 763 -17.28 23.92 26.89
C ASN A 763 -16.18 24.17 27.94
N LEU A 764 -16.25 23.41 29.03
CA LEU A 764 -15.35 23.53 30.18
C LEU A 764 -13.94 22.98 29.92
N PHE A 765 -13.81 22.06 28.97
CA PHE A 765 -12.51 21.51 28.55
C PHE A 765 -11.62 22.63 27.98
N ASP A 766 -12.15 23.39 27.02
CA ASP A 766 -11.45 24.52 26.40
C ASP A 766 -11.04 25.58 27.43
N ALA A 767 -11.98 25.95 28.31
CA ALA A 767 -11.71 26.93 29.35
C ALA A 767 -10.58 26.48 30.31
N THR A 768 -10.53 25.18 30.62
CA THR A 768 -9.47 24.63 31.50
C THR A 768 -8.12 24.60 30.79
N VAL A 769 -8.08 24.19 29.52
CA VAL A 769 -6.85 24.15 28.72
C VAL A 769 -6.31 25.56 28.49
N ASP A 770 -7.17 26.53 28.17
CA ASP A 770 -6.74 27.92 27.95
C ASP A 770 -6.33 28.64 29.23
N ALA A 771 -6.89 28.26 30.39
CA ALA A 771 -6.38 28.72 31.69
C ALA A 771 -4.93 28.27 31.94
N LEU A 772 -4.55 27.04 31.52
CA LEU A 772 -3.15 26.58 31.60
C LEU A 772 -2.25 27.37 30.65
N TYR A 773 -2.70 27.64 29.42
CA TYR A 773 -1.96 28.49 28.49
C TYR A 773 -1.72 29.89 29.05
N SER A 774 -2.75 30.53 29.61
CA SER A 774 -2.63 31.84 30.24
C SER A 774 -1.67 31.82 31.45
N ALA A 775 -1.69 30.76 32.25
CA ALA A 775 -0.77 30.61 33.38
C ALA A 775 0.69 30.51 32.94
N MET A 776 0.97 29.74 31.87
CA MET A 776 2.32 29.63 31.30
C MET A 776 2.80 30.97 30.71
N GLU A 777 1.92 31.71 30.04
CA GLU A 777 2.23 33.04 29.49
C GLU A 777 2.64 34.03 30.59
N LYS A 778 1.96 34.01 31.75
CA LYS A 778 2.25 34.89 32.90
C LYS A 778 3.61 34.63 33.55
N VAL A 779 4.15 33.40 33.44
CA VAL A 779 5.51 33.07 33.88
C VAL A 779 6.54 33.18 32.73
N GLY A 780 6.18 33.88 31.65
CA GLY A 780 7.08 34.23 30.54
C GLY A 780 7.22 33.15 29.46
N CYS A 781 6.34 32.16 29.42
CA CYS A 781 6.43 31.03 28.48
C CYS A 781 5.19 30.90 27.60
N SER A 782 5.25 31.43 26.38
CA SER A 782 4.13 31.37 25.41
C SER A 782 4.23 30.24 24.37
N THR A 783 5.42 29.64 24.23
CA THR A 783 5.75 28.66 23.17
C THR A 783 5.42 27.22 23.56
N VAL A 784 5.29 26.92 24.85
CA VAL A 784 5.00 25.58 25.35
C VAL A 784 3.55 25.21 25.03
N ARG A 785 3.37 24.07 24.36
CA ARG A 785 2.04 23.52 24.06
C ARG A 785 1.53 22.68 25.22
N VAL A 786 0.21 22.55 25.33
CA VAL A 786 -0.45 21.62 26.26
C VAL A 786 -0.79 20.33 25.52
N VAL A 787 -0.45 19.19 26.12
CA VAL A 787 -1.00 17.87 25.77
C VAL A 787 -1.92 17.46 26.91
N VAL A 788 -3.16 17.12 26.61
CA VAL A 788 -4.07 16.58 27.63
C VAL A 788 -3.75 15.12 27.83
N SER A 789 -3.07 14.81 28.94
CA SER A 789 -2.47 13.51 29.18
C SER A 789 -3.44 12.49 29.74
N ASP A 790 -4.57 12.95 30.27
CA ASP A 790 -5.70 12.12 30.69
C ASP A 790 -6.96 12.98 30.81
N SER A 791 -8.05 12.51 30.18
CA SER A 791 -9.39 13.10 30.27
C SER A 791 -10.45 12.03 30.11
N GLY A 792 -11.52 12.08 30.90
CA GLY A 792 -12.57 11.08 30.84
C GLY A 792 -13.80 11.43 31.66
N TRP A 793 -14.82 10.58 31.54
CA TRP A 793 -16.06 10.69 32.29
C TRP A 793 -16.51 9.30 32.76
N PRO A 794 -16.76 9.10 34.06
CA PRO A 794 -17.07 7.79 34.61
C PRO A 794 -18.48 7.33 34.23
N SER A 795 -18.64 6.03 34.01
CA SER A 795 -19.89 5.43 33.56
C SER A 795 -20.83 4.98 34.68
N ALA A 796 -20.34 4.92 35.92
CA ALA A 796 -21.09 4.53 37.12
C ALA A 796 -20.37 4.98 38.42
N GLY A 797 -21.00 4.74 39.58
CA GLY A 797 -20.38 4.86 40.91
C GLY A 797 -20.44 6.26 41.56
N ALA A 798 -21.06 7.25 40.92
CA ALA A 798 -21.20 8.61 41.45
C ALA A 798 -22.31 9.44 40.74
N PRO A 799 -22.74 10.59 41.28
CA PRO A 799 -23.68 11.49 40.61
C PRO A 799 -23.20 11.91 39.21
N ALA A 800 -24.11 11.92 38.24
CA ALA A 800 -23.84 12.18 36.81
C ALA A 800 -22.86 11.21 36.12
N ALA A 801 -22.33 10.20 36.82
CA ALA A 801 -21.56 9.11 36.24
C ALA A 801 -22.53 8.06 35.66
N THR A 802 -22.85 8.20 34.37
CA THR A 802 -23.74 7.28 33.64
C THR A 802 -23.10 6.90 32.32
N LYS A 803 -23.43 5.72 31.79
CA LYS A 803 -22.99 5.31 30.43
C LYS A 803 -23.38 6.32 29.36
N GLY A 804 -24.54 6.97 29.49
CA GLY A 804 -25.00 8.02 28.57
C GLY A 804 -24.09 9.23 28.59
N ASN A 805 -23.82 9.79 29.76
CA ASN A 805 -22.94 10.96 29.91
C ASN A 805 -21.50 10.64 29.54
N ALA A 806 -20.99 9.45 29.91
CA ALA A 806 -19.67 9.00 29.55
C ALA A 806 -19.49 8.92 28.03
N ARG A 807 -20.46 8.31 27.33
CA ARG A 807 -20.48 8.27 25.86
C ARG A 807 -20.51 9.67 25.26
N THR A 808 -21.39 10.54 25.74
CA THR A 808 -21.53 11.93 25.24
C THR A 808 -20.23 12.69 25.39
N TYR A 809 -19.64 12.67 26.58
CA TYR A 809 -18.37 13.35 26.85
C TYR A 809 -17.24 12.85 25.95
N ILE A 810 -17.02 11.53 25.91
CA ILE A 810 -15.91 10.94 25.15
C ILE A 810 -16.09 11.16 23.64
N GLN A 811 -17.29 10.92 23.09
CA GLN A 811 -17.51 11.11 21.66
C GLN A 811 -17.36 12.58 21.27
N ASN A 812 -17.85 13.51 22.09
CA ASN A 812 -17.69 14.94 21.83
C ASN A 812 -16.24 15.38 21.96
N LEU A 813 -15.49 14.86 22.94
CA LEU A 813 -14.06 15.10 23.08
C LEU A 813 -13.31 14.67 21.81
N ILE A 814 -13.54 13.45 21.32
CA ILE A 814 -12.95 12.94 20.07
C ILE A 814 -13.26 13.88 18.89
N ASN A 815 -14.53 14.30 18.77
CA ASN A 815 -14.98 15.18 17.69
C ASN A 815 -14.45 16.61 17.81
N HIS A 816 -14.03 17.03 19.00
CA HIS A 816 -13.65 18.41 19.32
C HIS A 816 -12.16 18.66 19.18
N VAL A 817 -11.31 17.79 19.72
CA VAL A 817 -9.86 18.05 19.91
C VAL A 817 -9.08 18.32 18.62
N GLY A 818 -9.60 17.91 17.45
CA GLY A 818 -9.03 18.26 16.15
C GLY A 818 -9.10 19.75 15.81
N LYS A 819 -10.00 20.51 16.45
CA LYS A 819 -10.21 21.95 16.23
C LYS A 819 -9.32 22.83 17.12
N GLY A 820 -8.85 22.29 18.24
CA GLY A 820 -8.17 23.06 19.28
C GLY A 820 -9.13 23.86 20.17
N THR A 821 -8.57 24.83 20.89
CA THR A 821 -9.29 25.70 21.83
C THR A 821 -9.45 27.12 21.26
N PRO A 822 -10.32 27.98 21.83
CA PRO A 822 -10.45 29.38 21.41
C PRO A 822 -9.13 30.16 21.39
N LYS A 823 -8.27 30.03 22.40
CA LYS A 823 -6.96 30.71 22.46
C LYS A 823 -5.89 30.04 21.61
N ARG A 824 -6.03 28.74 21.32
CA ARG A 824 -5.10 27.92 20.52
C ARG A 824 -5.88 27.03 19.54
N PRO A 825 -6.30 27.56 18.37
CA PRO A 825 -7.10 26.85 17.38
C PRO A 825 -6.24 25.89 16.52
N VAL A 826 -5.50 25.01 17.19
CA VAL A 826 -4.68 23.95 16.60
C VAL A 826 -4.99 22.64 17.32
N PRO A 827 -4.87 21.48 16.65
CA PRO A 827 -5.25 20.21 17.25
C PRO A 827 -4.59 19.97 18.61
N THR A 828 -5.41 19.67 19.63
CA THR A 828 -4.96 19.42 21.01
C THR A 828 -4.78 17.93 21.21
N GLU A 829 -3.54 17.45 21.23
CA GLU A 829 -3.28 16.04 21.52
C GLU A 829 -3.83 15.68 22.91
N THR A 830 -4.63 14.62 22.96
CA THR A 830 -5.46 14.25 24.10
C THR A 830 -5.48 12.74 24.28
N TYR A 831 -5.30 12.27 25.51
CA TYR A 831 -5.42 10.85 25.86
C TYR A 831 -6.69 10.63 26.68
N ILE A 832 -7.54 9.71 26.21
CA ILE A 832 -8.75 9.32 26.92
C ILE A 832 -8.40 8.38 28.07
N PHE A 833 -8.89 8.71 29.26
CA PHE A 833 -8.80 7.87 30.44
C PHE A 833 -10.12 7.11 30.64
N ALA A 834 -10.19 5.78 30.49
CA ALA A 834 -9.12 4.83 30.18
C ALA A 834 -9.61 3.65 29.29
N MET A 835 -8.69 2.77 28.87
CA MET A 835 -9.03 1.63 28.00
C MET A 835 -10.04 0.67 28.64
N PHE A 836 -9.86 0.33 29.92
CA PHE A 836 -10.69 -0.65 30.62
C PHE A 836 -11.22 -0.14 31.97
N ASN A 837 -12.30 -0.74 32.44
CA ASN A 837 -12.70 -0.66 33.84
C ASN A 837 -11.67 -1.42 34.71
N GLU A 838 -11.09 -0.74 35.69
CA GLU A 838 -9.97 -1.24 36.51
C GLU A 838 -10.49 -1.70 37.89
N ASN A 839 -10.74 -3.01 38.07
CA ASN A 839 -11.40 -3.54 39.27
C ASN A 839 -10.53 -3.48 40.55
N GLU A 840 -9.20 -3.41 40.42
CA GLU A 840 -8.27 -3.34 41.55
C GLU A 840 -7.87 -1.89 41.91
N LYS A 841 -8.45 -0.88 41.25
CA LYS A 841 -8.23 0.50 41.68
C LYS A 841 -8.74 0.72 43.12
N THR A 842 -7.87 1.33 43.92
CA THR A 842 -8.15 1.83 45.26
C THR A 842 -8.83 3.19 45.18
N GLY A 843 -9.72 3.49 46.13
CA GLY A 843 -10.50 4.74 46.14
C GLY A 843 -12.01 4.50 46.07
N GLY A 844 -12.76 5.54 45.67
CA GLY A 844 -14.21 5.47 45.52
C GLY A 844 -14.63 4.61 44.32
N GLU A 845 -15.89 4.14 44.32
CA GLU A 845 -16.44 3.27 43.28
C GLU A 845 -16.26 3.82 41.85
N ILE A 846 -16.31 5.15 41.73
CA ILE A 846 -16.09 5.88 40.48
C ILE A 846 -14.79 5.54 39.75
N GLU A 847 -13.70 5.30 40.49
CA GLU A 847 -12.37 5.07 39.93
C GLU A 847 -12.32 3.80 39.08
N ARG A 848 -13.23 2.86 39.34
CA ARG A 848 -13.32 1.56 38.66
C ARG A 848 -14.14 1.60 37.37
N ASN A 849 -14.71 2.77 37.01
CA ASN A 849 -15.76 2.90 36.00
C ASN A 849 -15.43 3.88 34.85
N PHE A 850 -14.14 4.15 34.58
CA PHE A 850 -13.66 5.03 33.50
C PHE A 850 -13.39 4.32 32.16
N GLY A 851 -13.62 3.00 32.09
CA GLY A 851 -13.29 2.19 30.93
C GLY A 851 -14.13 2.48 29.69
N LEU A 852 -13.48 2.50 28.53
CA LEU A 852 -14.14 2.40 27.23
C LEU A 852 -14.64 0.98 26.95
N PHE A 853 -13.91 -0.02 27.45
CA PHE A 853 -14.19 -1.44 27.31
C PHE A 853 -14.29 -2.12 28.68
N GLU A 854 -15.13 -3.16 28.73
CA GLU A 854 -15.09 -4.13 29.82
C GLU A 854 -13.86 -5.05 29.65
N PRO A 855 -13.45 -5.78 30.70
CA PRO A 855 -12.31 -6.69 30.62
C PRO A 855 -12.48 -7.84 29.61
N ASP A 856 -13.70 -8.15 29.16
CA ASP A 856 -13.96 -9.09 28.07
C ASP A 856 -13.82 -8.48 26.65
N LYS A 857 -13.38 -7.21 26.57
CA LYS A 857 -13.22 -6.38 25.36
C LYS A 857 -14.54 -5.90 24.75
N SER A 858 -15.68 -6.16 25.37
CA SER A 858 -16.95 -5.56 24.95
C SER A 858 -16.96 -4.06 25.27
N PRO A 859 -17.52 -3.20 24.41
CA PRO A 859 -17.58 -1.77 24.68
C PRO A 859 -18.57 -1.48 25.83
N VAL A 860 -18.16 -0.69 26.82
CA VAL A 860 -19.06 -0.23 27.91
C VAL A 860 -20.20 0.62 27.34
N TYR A 861 -19.88 1.39 26.29
CA TYR A 861 -20.75 2.18 25.45
C TYR A 861 -20.11 2.36 24.06
N PRO A 862 -20.91 2.53 22.98
CA PRO A 862 -20.36 2.63 21.62
C PRO A 862 -19.65 3.97 21.39
N ILE A 863 -18.38 3.90 20.96
CA ILE A 863 -17.51 5.03 20.59
C ILE A 863 -16.93 4.81 19.20
N ILE A 864 -16.78 5.89 18.43
CA ILE A 864 -16.16 5.88 17.11
C ILE A 864 -14.88 6.70 17.16
N PHE A 865 -13.74 6.02 16.98
CA PHE A 865 -12.43 6.61 16.79
C PHE A 865 -12.22 6.85 15.28
N SER A 866 -12.74 7.97 14.77
CA SER A 866 -12.79 8.37 13.34
C SER A 866 -11.47 8.31 12.62
#